data_AF-A0ABD6FYD1-F1
#
_entry.id   AF-A0ABD6FYD1-F1
#
_cell.length_a   1.000
_cell.length_b   1.000
_cell.length_c   1.000
_cell.angle_alpha   90.00
_cell.angle_beta   90.00
_cell.angle_gamma   90.00
#
_symmetry.space_group_name_H-M   'P 1'
#
loop_
_entity.id
_entity.type
_entity.pdbx_description
1 polymer ?
#
loop_
_entity_poly.entity_id
_entity_poly.type
_entity_poly.pdbx_seq_one_letter_code
_entity_poly.pdbx_strand_id
1 'polypeptide(L)'
;AGFTSIPRARRVVLVGNRISPGNPSVKDDGTVVRTLWGELAWQLGRRDAYERVRADDERATNPGDTLRQLLADYGPCLILIDEWVAYARQLHDAGDLPAGSFDTQFTFAQALTEAVKAVPNALLVVSLPASESPTATRTGAEDVEVGGSRGREALERLRNVIGRVEVPWRPATPEESFEIVRRRLFQPMTDPEQFEARDVVARAFMELYKNHPGDFPAECREPQYERRIKAAYPIHPEVFDRLYGDWATLVRFQRTRGVLRLMAAVIHSLWEQGDRSPLILPCTLPMDDRRVESELTRYLTDNWVPVIQRDVDGPGSLPLQIDGESSTFGRYSATRRVARTIYLGSAPTYTAANRGLDDRRIKLGCVMPGESPAVFGDALRRLAGRATYLYTDGTRYWYAPQPNVNSLAEERAEQLKYQPDRVAEEIERRVREEVRRSSGHFAGVHAIPRSSQEVPDEPAARLVILGLDAPHQRNGESPALSAAAQILEWRGNQPRTYRNALVFLAVDRTQLDGLDEAVRRYLAWDSILQEREALNLDPHQTRTAEQQKAAADTTVSLRLLEAFQWLLVPEQGDPQGDVGWLAVRLQGSGNLVERASKKLVADGHLYTQLGGNVLRIQLDRVPLWRGDHVEVRQLVEDFFR
;
A
#
# COMPACT_ATOMS: atom_id res chain seq x y z
N ALA A 1 -36.58 -30.15 15.35
CA ALA A 1 -37.99 -30.43 14.99
C ALA A 1 -38.07 -31.87 14.54
N GLY A 2 -38.83 -32.73 15.24
CA GLY A 2 -38.86 -34.20 15.06
C GLY A 2 -39.48 -34.69 13.75
N PHE A 3 -39.00 -34.19 12.61
CA PHE A 3 -39.38 -34.70 11.29
C PHE A 3 -38.45 -35.85 10.90
N THR A 4 -39.02 -37.02 10.63
CA THR A 4 -38.30 -38.20 10.12
C THR A 4 -38.16 -38.19 8.60
N SER A 5 -38.89 -37.31 7.89
CA SER A 5 -38.73 -37.03 6.46
C SER A 5 -39.24 -35.63 6.11
N ILE A 6 -38.78 -35.07 4.99
CA ILE A 6 -39.22 -33.76 4.49
C ILE A 6 -40.64 -33.90 3.92
N PRO A 7 -41.62 -33.07 4.33
CA PRO A 7 -42.98 -33.11 3.79
C PRO A 7 -42.97 -32.93 2.26
N ARG A 8 -43.72 -33.76 1.53
CA ARG A 8 -43.89 -33.58 0.08
C ARG A 8 -44.85 -32.42 -0.17
N ALA A 9 -44.34 -31.35 -0.77
CA ALA A 9 -45.12 -30.20 -1.22
C ALA A 9 -45.04 -30.07 -2.75
N ARG A 10 -46.14 -29.60 -3.37
CA ARG A 10 -46.11 -29.20 -4.78
C ARG A 10 -45.27 -27.93 -4.92
N ARG A 11 -44.40 -27.87 -5.91
CA ARG A 11 -43.46 -26.77 -6.08
C ARG A 11 -43.82 -25.97 -7.32
N VAL A 12 -43.97 -24.67 -7.14
CA VAL A 12 -44.09 -23.69 -8.22
C VAL A 12 -42.80 -22.88 -8.23
N VAL A 13 -42.17 -22.72 -9.39
CA VAL A 13 -40.97 -21.91 -9.58
C VAL A 13 -41.21 -20.93 -10.72
N LEU A 14 -41.32 -19.66 -10.38
CA LEU A 14 -41.46 -18.55 -11.31
C LEU A 14 -40.15 -17.77 -11.34
N VAL A 15 -39.51 -17.68 -12.50
CA VAL A 15 -38.24 -16.94 -12.66
C VAL A 15 -38.47 -15.79 -13.63
N GLY A 16 -38.43 -14.56 -13.12
CA GLY A 16 -38.83 -13.37 -13.86
C GLY A 16 -38.01 -13.09 -15.12
N ASN A 17 -36.74 -13.49 -15.14
CA ASN A 17 -35.87 -13.38 -16.32
C ASN A 17 -36.07 -14.50 -17.37
N ARG A 18 -36.89 -15.53 -17.06
CA ARG A 18 -37.20 -16.63 -18.00
C ARG A 18 -38.59 -16.54 -18.61
N ILE A 19 -39.55 -16.00 -17.88
CA ILE A 19 -40.94 -15.88 -18.36
C ILE A 19 -41.05 -14.60 -19.19
N SER A 20 -41.44 -14.73 -20.45
CA SER A 20 -41.62 -13.57 -21.33
C SER A 20 -42.96 -12.87 -21.01
N PRO A 21 -42.98 -11.56 -20.73
CA PRO A 21 -44.23 -10.83 -20.56
C PRO A 21 -44.96 -10.58 -21.90
N GLY A 22 -44.22 -10.59 -23.00
CA GLY A 22 -44.74 -10.30 -24.35
C GLY A 22 -45.20 -11.52 -25.14
N ASN A 23 -44.78 -12.73 -24.76
CA ASN A 23 -45.01 -13.93 -25.56
C ASN A 23 -45.61 -15.06 -24.72
N PRO A 24 -46.79 -15.59 -25.08
CA PRO A 24 -47.37 -16.75 -24.42
C PRO A 24 -46.49 -18.00 -24.55
N SER A 25 -46.47 -18.83 -23.50
CA SER A 25 -45.76 -20.11 -23.45
C SER A 25 -46.73 -21.26 -23.67
N VAL A 26 -46.47 -22.09 -24.69
CA VAL A 26 -47.20 -23.34 -24.90
C VAL A 26 -46.55 -24.45 -24.07
N LYS A 27 -47.34 -25.14 -23.27
CA LYS A 27 -46.92 -26.23 -22.39
C LYS A 27 -47.04 -27.58 -23.08
N ASP A 28 -46.40 -28.60 -22.50
CA ASP A 28 -46.36 -29.96 -23.05
C ASP A 28 -47.76 -30.59 -23.23
N ASP A 29 -48.74 -30.17 -22.44
CA ASP A 29 -50.13 -30.61 -22.52
C ASP A 29 -51.00 -29.74 -23.47
N GLY A 30 -50.37 -28.84 -24.23
CA GLY A 30 -51.01 -27.92 -25.17
C GLY A 30 -51.60 -26.67 -24.53
N THR A 31 -51.48 -26.50 -23.20
CA THR A 31 -51.96 -25.30 -22.51
C THR A 31 -51.15 -24.07 -22.93
N VAL A 32 -51.82 -22.97 -23.29
CA VAL A 32 -51.16 -21.70 -23.63
C VAL A 32 -51.25 -20.77 -22.43
N VAL A 33 -50.11 -20.48 -21.80
CA VAL A 33 -50.02 -19.65 -20.60
C VAL A 33 -49.45 -18.28 -20.94
N ARG A 34 -50.05 -17.20 -20.45
CA ARG A 34 -49.65 -15.81 -20.76
C ARG A 34 -49.05 -15.06 -19.58
N THR A 35 -49.42 -15.43 -18.36
CA THR A 35 -49.19 -14.61 -17.15
C THR A 35 -48.49 -15.41 -16.04
N LEU A 36 -47.97 -14.72 -15.01
CA LEU A 36 -47.40 -15.39 -13.84
C LEU A 36 -48.43 -16.23 -13.06
N TRP A 37 -49.69 -15.80 -12.99
CA TRP A 37 -50.73 -16.57 -12.30
C TRP A 37 -51.20 -17.77 -13.11
N GLY A 38 -51.26 -17.67 -14.45
CA GLY A 38 -51.47 -18.82 -15.31
C GLY A 38 -50.35 -19.85 -15.18
N GLU A 39 -49.09 -19.39 -15.11
CA GLU A 39 -47.92 -20.24 -14.89
C GLU A 39 -47.99 -20.93 -13.53
N LEU A 40 -48.35 -20.17 -12.48
CA LEU A 40 -48.53 -20.70 -11.14
C LEU A 40 -49.59 -21.80 -11.12
N ALA A 41 -50.77 -21.54 -11.66
CA ALA A 41 -51.86 -22.51 -11.69
C ALA A 41 -51.47 -23.79 -12.46
N TRP A 42 -50.85 -23.62 -13.64
CA TRP A 42 -50.39 -24.76 -14.43
C TRP A 42 -49.30 -25.59 -13.73
N GLN A 43 -48.33 -24.97 -13.06
CA GLN A 43 -47.33 -25.74 -12.30
C GLN A 43 -47.93 -26.45 -11.08
N LEU A 44 -48.96 -25.87 -10.47
CA LEU A 44 -49.61 -26.39 -9.27
C LEU A 44 -50.51 -27.62 -9.56
N GLY A 45 -51.21 -27.60 -10.69
CA GLY A 45 -52.22 -28.61 -11.02
C GLY A 45 -52.39 -28.95 -12.49
N ARG A 46 -51.45 -28.57 -13.36
CA ARG A 46 -51.50 -28.73 -14.82
C ARG A 46 -52.75 -28.07 -15.40
N ARG A 47 -53.24 -28.59 -16.52
CA ARG A 47 -54.42 -28.12 -17.24
C ARG A 47 -55.65 -27.88 -16.35
N ASP A 48 -55.94 -28.76 -15.40
CA ASP A 48 -57.15 -28.66 -14.56
C ASP A 48 -57.12 -27.43 -13.65
N ALA A 49 -55.95 -27.08 -13.10
CA ALA A 49 -55.79 -25.87 -12.29
C ALA A 49 -55.74 -24.62 -13.17
N TYR A 50 -55.05 -24.69 -14.33
CA TYR A 50 -55.03 -23.59 -15.29
C TYR A 50 -56.44 -23.21 -15.74
N GLU A 51 -57.32 -24.18 -15.99
CA GLU A 51 -58.65 -23.89 -16.53
C GLU A 51 -59.52 -23.06 -15.58
N ARG A 52 -59.23 -23.09 -14.28
CA ARG A 52 -59.89 -22.24 -13.28
C ARG A 52 -59.49 -20.77 -13.39
N VAL A 53 -58.30 -20.47 -13.93
CA VAL A 53 -57.78 -19.10 -14.12
C VAL A 53 -57.64 -18.73 -15.59
N ARG A 54 -58.11 -19.57 -16.52
CA ARG A 54 -57.93 -19.35 -17.97
C ARG A 54 -58.48 -18.01 -18.42
N ALA A 55 -59.68 -17.64 -17.96
CA ALA A 55 -60.27 -16.35 -18.33
C ALA A 55 -59.42 -15.17 -17.82
N ASP A 56 -58.81 -15.31 -16.65
CA ASP A 56 -57.95 -14.29 -16.05
C ASP A 56 -56.58 -14.21 -16.74
N ASP A 57 -56.01 -15.36 -17.12
CA ASP A 57 -54.78 -15.45 -17.92
C ASP A 57 -54.98 -14.87 -19.33
N GLU A 58 -56.08 -15.23 -20.01
CA GLU A 58 -56.39 -14.74 -21.36
C GLU A 58 -56.66 -13.24 -21.39
N ARG A 59 -57.27 -12.68 -20.34
CA ARG A 59 -57.57 -11.25 -20.20
C ARG A 59 -56.48 -10.46 -19.49
N ALA A 60 -55.42 -11.13 -19.06
CA ALA A 60 -54.32 -10.54 -18.33
C ALA A 60 -54.76 -9.71 -17.09
N THR A 61 -55.73 -10.23 -16.34
CA THR A 61 -56.27 -9.62 -15.10
C THR A 61 -56.03 -10.52 -13.88
N ASN A 62 -56.02 -9.94 -12.68
CA ASN A 62 -55.77 -10.67 -11.45
C ASN A 62 -56.90 -11.68 -11.13
N PRO A 63 -56.60 -12.98 -10.91
CA PRO A 63 -57.59 -14.02 -10.60
C PRO A 63 -58.24 -13.92 -9.21
N GLY A 64 -57.77 -13.03 -8.32
CA GLY A 64 -58.43 -12.78 -7.02
C GLY A 64 -58.54 -14.00 -6.12
N ASP A 65 -59.73 -14.25 -5.55
CA ASP A 65 -59.99 -15.34 -4.58
C ASP A 65 -59.79 -16.74 -5.17
N THR A 66 -59.80 -16.89 -6.50
CA THR A 66 -59.49 -18.15 -7.18
C THR A 66 -58.11 -18.68 -6.79
N LEU A 67 -57.15 -17.80 -6.49
CA LEU A 67 -55.83 -18.20 -5.99
C LEU A 67 -55.94 -18.95 -4.68
N ARG A 68 -56.73 -18.46 -3.72
CA ARG A 68 -56.91 -19.11 -2.41
C ARG A 68 -57.51 -20.51 -2.59
N GLN A 69 -58.50 -20.65 -3.46
CA GLN A 69 -59.13 -21.94 -3.76
C GLN A 69 -58.14 -22.92 -4.42
N LEU A 70 -57.34 -22.45 -5.38
CA LEU A 70 -56.28 -23.24 -6.00
C LEU A 70 -55.25 -23.72 -4.99
N LEU A 71 -54.76 -22.83 -4.11
CA LEU A 71 -53.78 -23.20 -3.10
C LEU A 71 -54.35 -24.18 -2.08
N ALA A 72 -55.63 -24.06 -1.71
CA ALA A 72 -56.29 -24.98 -0.80
C ALA A 72 -56.47 -26.38 -1.41
N ASP A 73 -56.95 -26.46 -2.66
CA ASP A 73 -57.25 -27.73 -3.34
C ASP A 73 -55.98 -28.48 -3.77
N TYR A 74 -54.91 -27.74 -4.07
CA TYR A 74 -53.66 -28.30 -4.58
C TYR A 74 -52.49 -28.20 -3.56
N GLY A 75 -52.77 -27.83 -2.32
CA GLY A 75 -51.82 -27.83 -1.20
C GLY A 75 -51.49 -29.24 -0.68
N PRO A 76 -50.41 -29.42 0.13
CA PRO A 76 -49.43 -28.42 0.54
C PRO A 76 -48.54 -27.97 -0.61
N CYS A 77 -48.18 -26.68 -0.64
CA CYS A 77 -47.42 -26.10 -1.76
C CYS A 77 -46.33 -25.10 -1.33
N LEU A 78 -45.25 -25.07 -2.10
CA LEU A 78 -44.14 -24.13 -2.00
C LEU A 78 -44.04 -23.35 -3.32
N ILE A 79 -44.23 -22.04 -3.24
CA ILE A 79 -44.13 -21.13 -4.37
C ILE A 79 -42.84 -20.34 -4.22
N LEU A 80 -41.96 -20.45 -5.22
CA LEU A 80 -40.70 -19.75 -5.30
C LEU A 80 -40.78 -18.74 -6.44
N ILE A 81 -40.67 -17.45 -6.14
CA ILE A 81 -40.62 -16.40 -7.14
C ILE A 81 -39.26 -15.74 -7.08
N ASP A 82 -38.48 -15.92 -8.16
CA ASP A 82 -37.17 -15.33 -8.33
C ASP A 82 -37.23 -14.20 -9.35
N GLU A 83 -36.48 -13.11 -9.13
CA GLU A 83 -36.35 -12.01 -10.10
C GLU A 83 -37.69 -11.31 -10.45
N TRP A 84 -38.61 -11.19 -9.48
CA TRP A 84 -39.93 -10.59 -9.73
C TRP A 84 -39.83 -9.13 -10.18
N VAL A 85 -38.92 -8.35 -9.61
CA VAL A 85 -38.65 -6.96 -10.03
C VAL A 85 -38.23 -6.92 -11.50
N ALA A 86 -37.40 -7.86 -11.94
CA ALA A 86 -36.93 -7.92 -13.31
C ALA A 86 -38.05 -8.29 -14.30
N TYR A 87 -39.04 -9.09 -13.89
CA TYR A 87 -40.26 -9.31 -14.65
C TYR A 87 -41.13 -8.05 -14.70
N ALA A 88 -41.43 -7.47 -13.53
CA ALA A 88 -42.34 -6.34 -13.42
C ALA A 88 -41.87 -5.12 -14.21
N ARG A 89 -40.56 -4.80 -14.19
CA ARG A 89 -40.02 -3.64 -14.92
C ARG A 89 -40.15 -3.72 -16.45
N GLN A 90 -40.39 -4.91 -17.00
CA GLN A 90 -40.61 -5.11 -18.44
C GLN A 90 -42.06 -4.79 -18.86
N LEU A 91 -42.99 -4.68 -17.91
CA LEU A 91 -44.40 -4.41 -18.21
C LEU A 91 -44.68 -2.92 -18.40
N HIS A 92 -45.77 -2.65 -19.10
CA HIS A 92 -46.19 -1.30 -19.47
C HIS A 92 -47.46 -0.90 -18.71
N ASP A 93 -47.71 0.41 -18.59
CA ASP A 93 -48.90 0.92 -17.90
C ASP A 93 -50.19 0.69 -18.70
N ALA A 94 -50.09 0.64 -20.03
CA ALA A 94 -51.23 0.52 -20.95
C ALA A 94 -51.84 -0.90 -21.05
N GLY A 95 -51.20 -1.92 -20.47
CA GLY A 95 -51.68 -3.31 -20.54
C GLY A 95 -51.68 -3.92 -21.95
N ASP A 96 -50.77 -3.47 -22.81
CA ASP A 96 -50.61 -3.90 -24.20
C ASP A 96 -49.89 -5.25 -24.36
N LEU A 97 -49.30 -5.77 -23.29
CA LEU A 97 -48.62 -7.06 -23.27
C LEU A 97 -49.56 -8.18 -22.77
N PRO A 98 -49.44 -9.43 -23.28
CA PRO A 98 -50.23 -10.57 -22.81
C PRO A 98 -50.15 -10.85 -21.31
N ALA A 99 -49.09 -10.41 -20.64
CA ALA A 99 -48.90 -10.54 -19.20
C ALA A 99 -49.61 -9.47 -18.35
N GLY A 100 -50.29 -8.51 -18.99
CA GLY A 100 -51.05 -7.44 -18.32
C GLY A 100 -50.24 -6.17 -18.14
N SER A 101 -50.75 -5.26 -17.31
CA SER A 101 -50.08 -3.99 -17.03
C SER A 101 -49.12 -4.08 -15.85
N PHE A 102 -48.30 -3.04 -15.71
CA PHE A 102 -47.44 -2.83 -14.54
C PHE A 102 -48.25 -2.87 -13.24
N ASP A 103 -49.40 -2.18 -13.17
CA ASP A 103 -50.26 -2.15 -11.99
C ASP A 103 -50.92 -3.50 -11.66
N THR A 104 -51.29 -4.27 -12.69
CA THR A 104 -51.90 -5.60 -12.49
C THR A 104 -50.97 -6.53 -11.72
N GLN A 105 -49.64 -6.43 -11.90
CA GLN A 105 -48.68 -7.26 -11.17
C GLN A 105 -48.68 -7.03 -9.67
N PHE A 106 -48.80 -5.79 -9.22
CA PHE A 106 -48.84 -5.50 -7.78
C PHE A 106 -50.16 -5.93 -7.17
N THR A 107 -51.24 -5.84 -7.94
CA THR A 107 -52.55 -6.39 -7.54
C THR A 107 -52.47 -7.92 -7.41
N PHE A 108 -51.81 -8.60 -8.35
CA PHE A 108 -51.55 -10.04 -8.27
C PHE A 108 -50.66 -10.38 -7.07
N ALA A 109 -49.59 -9.62 -6.82
CA ALA A 109 -48.73 -9.82 -5.66
C ALA A 109 -49.51 -9.75 -4.35
N GLN A 110 -50.43 -8.79 -4.23
CA GLN A 110 -51.29 -8.64 -3.05
C GLN A 110 -52.28 -9.81 -2.91
N ALA A 111 -52.93 -10.21 -3.99
CA ALA A 111 -53.86 -11.34 -3.96
C ALA A 111 -53.13 -12.65 -3.63
N LEU A 112 -51.92 -12.86 -4.16
CA LEU A 112 -51.12 -14.05 -3.89
C LEU A 112 -50.66 -14.10 -2.43
N THR A 113 -50.16 -13.01 -1.86
CA THR A 113 -49.71 -12.99 -0.46
C THR A 113 -50.87 -13.22 0.51
N GLU A 114 -52.03 -12.63 0.27
CA GLU A 114 -53.24 -12.87 1.09
C GLU A 114 -53.78 -14.29 0.91
N ALA A 115 -53.77 -14.83 -0.31
CA ALA A 115 -54.18 -16.22 -0.57
C ALA A 115 -53.28 -17.22 0.16
N VAL A 116 -51.96 -17.03 0.12
CA VAL A 116 -50.99 -17.88 0.82
C VAL A 116 -51.17 -17.78 2.33
N LYS A 117 -51.40 -16.58 2.87
CA LYS A 117 -51.68 -16.36 4.30
C LYS A 117 -52.95 -17.09 4.76
N ALA A 118 -53.98 -17.14 3.92
CA ALA A 118 -55.26 -17.75 4.25
C ALA A 118 -55.28 -19.29 4.14
N VAL A 119 -54.30 -19.90 3.45
CA VAL A 119 -54.26 -21.35 3.21
C VAL A 119 -53.21 -22.03 4.10
N PRO A 120 -53.62 -22.94 5.01
CA PRO A 120 -52.66 -23.74 5.77
C PRO A 120 -51.76 -24.56 4.86
N ASN A 121 -50.46 -24.63 5.19
CA ASN A 121 -49.46 -25.39 4.44
C ASN A 121 -49.15 -24.86 3.02
N ALA A 122 -49.43 -23.59 2.74
CA ALA A 122 -48.88 -22.86 1.61
C ALA A 122 -47.72 -21.97 2.06
N LEU A 123 -46.59 -22.00 1.35
CA LEU A 123 -45.44 -21.13 1.61
C LEU A 123 -45.06 -20.39 0.33
N LEU A 124 -44.92 -19.07 0.43
CA LEU A 124 -44.39 -18.21 -0.62
C LEU A 124 -43.01 -17.71 -0.20
N VAL A 125 -42.02 -17.91 -1.08
CA VAL A 125 -40.67 -17.39 -0.95
C VAL A 125 -40.40 -16.52 -2.17
N VAL A 126 -40.10 -15.24 -1.92
CA VAL A 126 -39.79 -14.26 -2.96
C VAL A 126 -38.37 -13.79 -2.78
N SER A 127 -37.59 -13.71 -3.87
CA SER A 127 -36.34 -12.96 -3.88
C SER A 127 -36.60 -11.52 -4.34
N LEU A 128 -36.17 -10.55 -3.53
CA LEU A 128 -36.18 -9.14 -3.88
C LEU A 128 -34.75 -8.61 -3.75
N PRO A 129 -34.27 -7.76 -4.67
CA PRO A 129 -32.99 -7.07 -4.55
C PRO A 129 -32.84 -6.37 -3.19
N ALA A 130 -31.66 -6.48 -2.59
CA ALA A 130 -31.39 -5.85 -1.31
C ALA A 130 -31.19 -4.33 -1.50
N SER A 131 -32.06 -3.51 -0.90
CA SER A 131 -31.80 -2.07 -0.73
C SER A 131 -31.32 -1.83 0.71
N GLU A 132 -30.09 -1.37 0.91
CA GLU A 132 -29.71 -0.80 2.21
C GLU A 132 -30.35 0.59 2.40
N SER A 133 -30.48 1.00 3.66
CA SER A 133 -31.36 2.06 4.17
C SER A 133 -31.20 3.45 3.49
N PRO A 134 -32.22 4.34 3.53
CA PRO A 134 -32.20 5.69 2.92
C PRO A 134 -31.11 6.66 3.45
N THR A 135 -30.35 6.24 4.45
CA THR A 135 -29.32 7.04 5.14
C THR A 135 -27.89 6.75 4.66
N ALA A 136 -27.67 5.74 3.82
CA ALA A 136 -26.36 5.51 3.21
C ALA A 136 -26.19 6.40 1.98
N THR A 137 -25.03 7.05 1.87
CA THR A 137 -24.61 7.80 0.67
C THR A 137 -24.81 6.94 -0.57
N ARG A 138 -25.69 7.40 -1.47
CA ARG A 138 -26.12 6.69 -2.69
C ARG A 138 -24.93 6.08 -3.42
N THR A 139 -24.85 4.76 -3.46
CA THR A 139 -23.83 4.04 -4.23
C THR A 139 -24.38 3.66 -5.59
N GLY A 140 -23.59 3.80 -6.66
CA GLY A 140 -24.01 3.43 -8.02
C GLY A 140 -24.27 1.94 -8.25
N ALA A 141 -24.07 1.08 -7.25
CA ALA A 141 -24.34 -0.36 -7.30
C ALA A 141 -25.85 -0.66 -7.37
N GLU A 142 -26.66 0.11 -6.63
CA GLU A 142 -28.11 -0.07 -6.51
C GLU A 142 -28.82 0.14 -7.85
N ASP A 143 -28.33 1.09 -8.66
CA ASP A 143 -28.91 1.46 -9.95
C ASP A 143 -28.72 0.39 -11.03
N VAL A 144 -27.64 -0.38 -10.92
CA VAL A 144 -27.30 -1.44 -11.88
C VAL A 144 -28.13 -2.69 -11.62
N GLU A 145 -28.33 -3.07 -10.36
CA GLU A 145 -29.06 -4.30 -10.00
C GLU A 145 -30.57 -4.15 -10.22
N VAL A 146 -31.13 -2.98 -9.92
CA VAL A 146 -32.56 -2.73 -10.02
C VAL A 146 -33.00 -2.37 -11.45
N GLY A 147 -32.07 -1.94 -12.32
CA GLY A 147 -32.32 -1.74 -13.74
C GLY A 147 -33.04 -0.44 -14.08
N GLY A 148 -32.65 0.67 -13.44
CA GLY A 148 -33.14 2.03 -13.70
C GLY A 148 -34.40 2.43 -12.91
N SER A 149 -34.99 3.59 -13.25
CA SER A 149 -36.10 4.20 -12.50
C SER A 149 -37.33 3.30 -12.35
N ARG A 150 -37.75 2.63 -13.44
CA ARG A 150 -38.89 1.70 -13.42
C ARG A 150 -38.66 0.48 -12.53
N GLY A 151 -37.43 -0.02 -12.48
CA GLY A 151 -37.08 -1.09 -11.56
C GLY A 151 -37.20 -0.67 -10.10
N ARG A 152 -36.80 0.59 -9.78
CA ARG A 152 -36.90 1.11 -8.40
C ARG A 152 -38.35 1.21 -7.96
N GLU A 153 -39.20 1.73 -8.84
CA GLU A 153 -40.63 1.79 -8.60
C GLU A 153 -41.24 0.38 -8.39
N ALA A 154 -40.83 -0.60 -9.20
CA ALA A 154 -41.28 -1.98 -9.06
C ALA A 154 -40.83 -2.60 -7.73
N LEU A 155 -39.59 -2.38 -7.31
CA LEU A 155 -39.06 -2.84 -6.04
C LEU A 155 -39.83 -2.23 -4.85
N GLU A 156 -40.04 -0.92 -4.87
CA GLU A 156 -40.75 -0.20 -3.79
C GLU A 156 -42.19 -0.70 -3.64
N ARG A 157 -42.93 -0.82 -4.74
CA ARG A 157 -44.31 -1.30 -4.72
C ARG A 157 -44.40 -2.77 -4.28
N LEU A 158 -43.52 -3.66 -4.76
CA LEU A 158 -43.49 -5.06 -4.31
C LEU A 158 -43.17 -5.17 -2.82
N ARG A 159 -42.20 -4.39 -2.30
CA ARG A 159 -41.89 -4.34 -0.86
C ARG A 159 -43.07 -3.86 -0.04
N ASN A 160 -43.79 -2.84 -0.48
CA ASN A 160 -44.97 -2.33 0.24
C ASN A 160 -46.12 -3.34 0.31
N VAL A 161 -46.27 -4.18 -0.72
CA VAL A 161 -47.30 -5.23 -0.76
C VAL A 161 -46.89 -6.44 0.08
N ILE A 162 -45.67 -6.96 -0.13
CA ILE A 162 -45.17 -8.17 0.52
C ILE A 162 -44.84 -7.90 2.00
N GLY A 163 -44.29 -6.73 2.31
CA GLY A 163 -43.89 -6.28 3.65
C GLY A 163 -45.00 -6.28 4.71
N ARG A 164 -46.27 -6.28 4.29
CA ARG A 164 -47.43 -6.34 5.22
C ARG A 164 -47.66 -7.73 5.82
N VAL A 165 -47.18 -8.77 5.15
CA VAL A 165 -47.47 -10.18 5.48
C VAL A 165 -46.19 -11.00 5.68
N GLU A 166 -45.05 -10.53 5.14
CA GLU A 166 -43.80 -11.29 5.18
C GLU A 166 -43.22 -11.46 6.59
N VAL A 167 -42.52 -12.58 6.77
CA VAL A 167 -41.49 -12.71 7.78
C VAL A 167 -40.16 -12.49 7.04
N PRO A 168 -39.44 -11.38 7.26
CA PRO A 168 -38.22 -11.10 6.53
C PRO A 168 -37.18 -12.17 6.85
N TRP A 169 -36.75 -12.91 5.83
CA TRP A 169 -35.66 -13.88 5.94
C TRP A 169 -34.41 -13.28 5.30
N ARG A 170 -33.42 -12.92 6.12
CA ARG A 170 -32.13 -12.47 5.60
C ARG A 170 -31.31 -13.69 5.17
N PRO A 171 -30.80 -13.74 3.93
CA PRO A 171 -29.90 -14.82 3.53
C PRO A 171 -28.64 -14.80 4.40
N ALA A 172 -28.21 -15.98 4.84
CA ALA A 172 -26.94 -16.34 5.47
C ALA A 172 -26.26 -15.24 6.31
N THR A 173 -26.26 -15.40 7.63
CA THR A 173 -25.28 -14.67 8.46
C THR A 173 -23.84 -15.01 8.01
N PRO A 174 -22.83 -14.21 8.37
CA PRO A 174 -21.44 -14.57 8.11
C PRO A 174 -21.10 -16.01 8.56
N GLU A 175 -21.68 -16.47 9.66
CA GLU A 175 -21.50 -17.84 10.16
C GLU A 175 -22.16 -18.92 9.28
N GLU A 176 -23.34 -18.66 8.71
CA GLU A 176 -23.98 -19.57 7.75
C GLU A 176 -23.24 -19.63 6.41
N SER A 177 -22.53 -18.56 6.06
CA SER A 177 -21.72 -18.48 4.83
C SER A 177 -20.56 -19.48 4.84
N PHE A 178 -19.99 -19.78 6.01
CA PHE A 178 -18.91 -20.78 6.16
C PHE A 178 -19.39 -22.18 5.74
N GLU A 179 -20.60 -22.56 6.19
CA GLU A 179 -21.22 -23.85 5.88
C GLU A 179 -21.53 -24.00 4.38
N ILE A 180 -21.88 -22.91 3.69
CA ILE A 180 -22.14 -22.94 2.24
C ILE A 180 -20.87 -23.30 1.48
N VAL A 181 -19.75 -22.65 1.78
CA VAL A 181 -18.47 -22.90 1.11
C VAL A 181 -17.97 -24.30 1.45
N ARG A 182 -18.03 -24.68 2.74
CA ARG A 182 -17.63 -26.02 3.22
C ARG A 182 -18.41 -27.13 2.51
N ARG A 183 -19.74 -27.07 2.49
CA ARG A 183 -20.59 -28.11 1.90
C ARG A 183 -20.46 -28.22 0.38
N ARG A 184 -20.07 -27.14 -0.30
CA ARG A 184 -19.90 -27.13 -1.75
C ARG A 184 -18.51 -27.58 -2.20
N LEU A 185 -17.47 -27.25 -1.44
CA LEU A 185 -16.08 -27.45 -1.86
C LEU A 185 -15.37 -28.61 -1.13
N PHE A 186 -15.91 -29.09 0.00
CA PHE A 186 -15.35 -30.19 0.76
C PHE A 186 -16.35 -31.33 0.95
N GLN A 187 -15.81 -32.54 1.10
CA GLN A 187 -16.60 -33.70 1.49
C GLN A 187 -17.13 -33.52 2.92
N PRO A 188 -18.33 -34.05 3.24
CA PRO A 188 -18.84 -34.01 4.61
C PRO A 188 -17.93 -34.82 5.54
N MET A 189 -17.71 -34.31 6.75
CA MET A 189 -17.07 -35.10 7.81
C MET A 189 -18.08 -36.14 8.31
N THR A 190 -17.74 -37.41 8.17
CA THR A 190 -18.60 -38.54 8.54
C THR A 190 -17.96 -39.44 9.59
N ASP A 191 -16.63 -39.46 9.64
CA ASP A 191 -15.85 -40.29 10.56
C ASP A 191 -15.57 -39.54 11.87
N PRO A 192 -15.83 -40.14 13.05
CA PRO A 192 -15.42 -39.60 14.35
C PRO A 192 -13.99 -39.06 14.39
N GLU A 193 -13.02 -39.72 13.76
CA GLU A 193 -11.61 -39.29 13.76
C GLU A 193 -11.41 -37.91 13.10
N GLN A 194 -12.22 -37.58 12.09
CA GLN A 194 -12.16 -36.27 11.42
C GLN A 194 -12.61 -35.14 12.35
N PHE A 195 -13.60 -35.41 13.19
CA PHE A 195 -14.08 -34.45 14.19
C PHE A 195 -13.04 -34.25 15.31
N GLU A 196 -12.35 -35.31 15.72
CA GLU A 196 -11.25 -35.22 16.68
C GLU A 196 -10.07 -34.42 16.13
N ALA A 197 -9.65 -34.70 14.88
CA ALA A 197 -8.58 -33.96 14.22
C ALA A 197 -8.90 -32.46 14.11
N ARG A 198 -10.12 -32.10 13.69
CA ARG A 198 -10.61 -30.71 13.68
C ARG A 198 -10.50 -30.07 15.06
N ASP A 199 -10.96 -30.78 16.09
CA ASP A 199 -10.99 -30.24 17.45
C ASP A 199 -9.58 -30.05 18.03
N VAL A 200 -8.63 -30.92 17.69
CA VAL A 200 -7.20 -30.75 18.02
C VAL A 200 -6.63 -29.51 17.34
N VAL A 201 -6.88 -29.32 16.04
CA VAL A 201 -6.43 -28.13 15.31
C VAL A 201 -7.01 -26.86 15.92
N ALA A 202 -8.33 -26.83 16.16
CA ALA A 202 -8.98 -25.68 16.77
C ALA A 202 -8.37 -25.32 18.14
N ARG A 203 -8.14 -26.32 19.00
CA ARG A 203 -7.50 -26.12 20.30
C ARG A 203 -6.07 -25.59 20.17
N ALA A 204 -5.28 -26.11 19.23
CA ALA A 204 -3.90 -25.64 19.02
C ALA A 204 -3.84 -24.15 18.64
N PHE A 205 -4.75 -23.67 17.78
CA PHE A 205 -4.88 -22.25 17.47
C PHE A 205 -5.37 -21.42 18.67
N MET A 206 -6.34 -21.93 19.45
CA MET A 206 -6.78 -21.23 20.66
C MET A 206 -5.65 -21.09 21.70
N GLU A 207 -4.82 -22.12 21.87
CA GLU A 207 -3.65 -22.08 22.75
C GLU A 207 -2.61 -21.06 22.25
N LEU A 208 -2.35 -21.01 20.94
CA LEU A 208 -1.50 -19.97 20.34
C LEU A 208 -2.00 -18.57 20.72
N TYR A 209 -3.30 -18.29 20.55
CA TYR A 209 -3.86 -16.96 20.84
C TYR A 209 -3.84 -16.61 22.33
N LYS A 210 -4.10 -17.59 23.21
CA LYS A 210 -4.07 -17.39 24.67
C LYS A 210 -2.65 -17.13 25.20
N ASN A 211 -1.66 -17.85 24.67
CA ASN A 211 -0.27 -17.74 25.11
C ASN A 211 0.41 -16.44 24.63
N HIS A 212 -0.15 -15.77 23.62
CA HIS A 212 0.39 -14.54 23.04
C HIS A 212 -0.65 -13.40 23.01
N PRO A 213 -1.17 -12.95 24.17
CA PRO A 213 -2.31 -12.04 24.25
C PRO A 213 -2.06 -10.63 23.69
N GLY A 214 -0.79 -10.21 23.55
CA GLY A 214 -0.41 -8.92 22.98
C GLY A 214 -0.31 -8.92 21.45
N ASP A 215 -0.18 -10.11 20.84
CA ASP A 215 0.14 -10.30 19.43
C ASP A 215 -1.09 -10.58 18.55
N PHE A 216 -2.25 -10.86 19.15
CA PHE A 216 -3.48 -11.22 18.45
C PHE A 216 -4.67 -10.37 18.92
N PRO A 217 -5.74 -10.24 18.11
CA PRO A 217 -6.97 -9.56 18.51
C PRO A 217 -7.59 -10.21 19.76
N ALA A 218 -8.24 -9.40 20.60
CA ALA A 218 -8.71 -9.85 21.90
C ALA A 218 -9.79 -10.94 21.79
N GLU A 219 -10.67 -10.81 20.80
CA GLU A 219 -11.78 -11.73 20.53
C GLU A 219 -11.32 -13.15 20.16
N CYS A 220 -10.09 -13.31 19.65
CA CYS A 220 -9.55 -14.61 19.25
C CYS A 220 -9.33 -15.56 20.44
N ARG A 221 -9.31 -15.02 21.66
CA ARG A 221 -9.12 -15.80 22.90
C ARG A 221 -10.44 -16.28 23.50
N GLU A 222 -11.56 -15.78 22.99
CA GLU A 222 -12.89 -16.11 23.51
C GLU A 222 -13.35 -17.50 23.04
N PRO A 223 -14.10 -18.26 23.86
CA PRO A 223 -14.65 -19.57 23.46
C PRO A 223 -15.51 -19.52 22.18
N GLN A 224 -16.10 -18.38 21.88
CA GLN A 224 -16.86 -18.18 20.66
C GLN A 224 -15.97 -18.28 19.41
N TYR A 225 -14.71 -17.84 19.47
CA TYR A 225 -13.79 -17.93 18.34
C TYR A 225 -13.41 -19.38 18.03
N GLU A 226 -13.22 -20.23 19.05
CA GLU A 226 -13.01 -21.67 18.86
C GLU A 226 -14.18 -22.31 18.09
N ARG A 227 -15.42 -21.94 18.42
CA ARG A 227 -16.61 -22.41 17.71
C ARG A 227 -16.60 -21.96 16.24
N ARG A 228 -16.14 -20.74 15.95
CA ARG A 228 -15.99 -20.24 14.58
C ARG A 228 -14.95 -21.06 13.81
N ILE A 229 -13.79 -21.37 14.41
CA ILE A 229 -12.78 -22.23 13.78
C ILE A 229 -13.36 -23.61 13.46
N LYS A 230 -14.07 -24.23 14.41
CA LYS A 230 -14.70 -25.55 14.18
C LYS A 230 -15.77 -25.53 13.09
N ALA A 231 -16.54 -24.44 12.99
CA ALA A 231 -17.56 -24.28 11.95
C ALA A 231 -16.96 -24.02 10.56
N ALA A 232 -15.86 -23.27 10.50
CA ALA A 232 -15.19 -22.89 9.26
C ALA A 232 -14.19 -23.96 8.74
N TYR A 233 -13.82 -24.94 9.58
CA TYR A 233 -12.84 -25.96 9.23
C TYR A 233 -13.12 -26.63 7.87
N PRO A 234 -12.12 -26.74 6.97
CA PRO A 234 -10.68 -26.50 7.19
C PRO A 234 -10.18 -25.08 6.84
N ILE A 235 -11.05 -24.08 6.80
CA ILE A 235 -10.69 -22.69 6.49
C ILE A 235 -10.65 -21.87 7.79
N HIS A 236 -9.64 -21.03 7.94
CA HIS A 236 -9.55 -20.13 9.09
C HIS A 236 -10.60 -19.01 8.98
N PRO A 237 -11.33 -18.64 10.07
CA PRO A 237 -12.40 -17.63 10.02
C PRO A 237 -11.97 -16.28 9.45
N GLU A 238 -10.70 -15.90 9.67
CA GLU A 238 -10.12 -14.66 9.13
C GLU A 238 -10.23 -14.57 7.59
N VAL A 239 -10.11 -15.67 6.84
CA VAL A 239 -10.28 -15.65 5.38
C VAL A 239 -11.67 -15.13 5.00
N PHE A 240 -12.69 -15.64 5.71
CA PHE A 240 -14.06 -15.22 5.47
C PHE A 240 -14.34 -13.81 5.96
N ASP A 241 -13.74 -13.39 7.08
CA ASP A 241 -13.88 -12.02 7.58
C ASP A 241 -13.33 -11.02 6.56
N ARG A 242 -12.22 -11.33 5.88
CA ARG A 242 -11.72 -10.52 4.76
C ARG A 242 -12.64 -10.57 3.55
N LEU A 243 -13.08 -11.75 3.12
CA LEU A 243 -13.87 -11.91 1.89
C LEU A 243 -15.32 -11.40 1.99
N TYR A 244 -16.00 -11.62 3.10
CA TYR A 244 -17.39 -11.19 3.33
C TYR A 244 -17.50 -9.84 4.03
N GLY A 245 -16.43 -9.37 4.68
CA GLY A 245 -16.32 -8.02 5.20
C GLY A 245 -15.78 -7.07 4.14
N ASP A 246 -14.48 -7.17 3.85
CA ASP A 246 -13.76 -6.17 3.05
C ASP A 246 -14.01 -6.33 1.54
N TRP A 247 -13.92 -7.54 1.00
CA TRP A 247 -14.12 -7.75 -0.45
C TRP A 247 -15.58 -7.57 -0.88
N ALA A 248 -16.52 -7.82 0.03
CA ALA A 248 -17.94 -7.63 -0.21
C ALA A 248 -18.35 -6.17 -0.40
N THR A 249 -17.47 -5.20 -0.10
CA THR A 249 -17.71 -3.77 -0.37
C THR A 249 -17.44 -3.41 -1.83
N LEU A 250 -16.76 -4.27 -2.60
CA LEU A 250 -16.49 -4.04 -4.02
C LEU A 250 -17.76 -4.24 -4.85
N VAL A 251 -18.16 -3.21 -5.61
CA VAL A 251 -19.40 -3.22 -6.42
C VAL A 251 -19.48 -4.40 -7.39
N ARG A 252 -18.34 -4.82 -7.95
CA ARG A 252 -18.27 -5.93 -8.92
C ARG A 252 -18.21 -7.32 -8.25
N PHE A 253 -18.06 -7.37 -6.92
CA PHE A 253 -17.85 -8.62 -6.20
C PHE A 253 -19.18 -9.29 -5.85
N GLN A 254 -19.44 -10.41 -6.53
CA GLN A 254 -20.61 -11.24 -6.24
C GLN A 254 -20.39 -12.02 -4.94
N ARG A 255 -20.80 -11.48 -3.79
CA ARG A 255 -20.48 -12.00 -2.44
C ARG A 255 -20.37 -13.53 -2.33
N THR A 256 -21.40 -14.28 -2.71
CA THR A 256 -21.35 -15.76 -2.59
C THR A 256 -20.65 -16.45 -3.76
N ARG A 257 -20.88 -16.01 -5.00
CA ARG A 257 -20.35 -16.66 -6.20
C ARG A 257 -18.85 -16.37 -6.41
N GLY A 258 -18.42 -15.15 -6.14
CA GLY A 258 -17.01 -14.73 -6.17
C GLY A 258 -16.18 -15.50 -5.15
N VAL A 259 -16.66 -15.59 -3.90
CA VAL A 259 -15.99 -16.40 -2.85
C VAL A 259 -15.88 -17.87 -3.26
N LEU A 260 -16.96 -18.49 -3.73
CA LEU A 260 -16.92 -19.89 -4.16
C LEU A 260 -15.93 -20.13 -5.30
N ARG A 261 -15.85 -19.20 -6.27
CA ARG A 261 -14.91 -19.29 -7.39
C ARG A 261 -13.46 -19.17 -6.92
N LEU A 262 -13.17 -18.14 -6.13
CA LEU A 262 -11.83 -17.91 -5.58
C LEU A 262 -11.40 -19.11 -4.73
N MET A 263 -12.25 -19.54 -3.79
CA MET A 263 -11.93 -20.66 -2.91
C MET A 263 -11.77 -21.97 -3.67
N ALA A 264 -12.56 -22.22 -4.72
CA ALA A 264 -12.36 -23.40 -5.56
C ALA A 264 -10.98 -23.38 -6.25
N ALA A 265 -10.55 -22.23 -6.78
CA ALA A 265 -9.22 -22.09 -7.38
C ALA A 265 -8.09 -22.27 -6.33
N VAL A 266 -8.24 -21.67 -5.15
CA VAL A 266 -7.29 -21.79 -4.04
C VAL A 266 -7.16 -23.24 -3.58
N ILE A 267 -8.28 -23.91 -3.28
CA ILE A 267 -8.28 -25.30 -2.79
C ILE A 267 -7.67 -26.23 -3.83
N HIS A 268 -8.01 -26.05 -5.11
CA HIS A 268 -7.44 -26.83 -6.19
C HIS A 268 -5.92 -26.66 -6.29
N SER A 269 -5.42 -25.42 -6.24
CA SER A 269 -3.99 -25.13 -6.28
C SER A 269 -3.25 -25.71 -5.06
N LEU A 270 -3.80 -25.53 -3.85
CA LEU A 270 -3.22 -26.09 -2.61
C LEU A 270 -3.19 -27.63 -2.64
N TRP A 271 -4.23 -28.26 -3.18
CA TRP A 271 -4.29 -29.72 -3.34
C TRP A 271 -3.23 -30.23 -4.32
N GLU A 272 -3.07 -29.57 -5.47
CA GLU A 272 -2.03 -29.92 -6.45
C GLU A 272 -0.61 -29.75 -5.89
N GLN A 273 -0.39 -28.73 -5.06
CA GLN A 273 0.90 -28.49 -4.39
C GLN A 273 1.15 -29.41 -3.20
N GLY A 274 0.14 -30.18 -2.76
CA GLY A 274 0.24 -31.05 -1.59
C GLY A 274 0.42 -30.29 -0.29
N ASP A 275 -0.21 -29.11 -0.15
CA ASP A 275 -0.15 -28.29 1.05
C ASP A 275 -0.65 -29.07 2.28
N ARG A 276 0.08 -28.96 3.38
CA ARG A 276 -0.20 -29.67 4.66
C ARG A 276 -0.51 -28.72 5.80
N SER A 277 -0.84 -27.47 5.50
CA SER A 277 -1.20 -26.49 6.51
C SER A 277 -2.45 -26.98 7.28
N PRO A 278 -2.52 -26.79 8.60
CA PRO A 278 -3.64 -27.29 9.40
C PRO A 278 -4.96 -26.58 9.08
N LEU A 279 -4.90 -25.35 8.56
CA LEU A 279 -6.02 -24.56 8.07
C LEU A 279 -5.59 -23.79 6.83
N ILE A 280 -6.56 -23.44 5.98
CA ILE A 280 -6.38 -22.42 4.94
C ILE A 280 -6.47 -21.05 5.61
N LEU A 281 -5.37 -20.32 5.68
CA LEU A 281 -5.26 -18.97 6.24
C LEU A 281 -5.15 -17.92 5.12
N PRO A 282 -5.34 -16.62 5.43
CA PRO A 282 -5.02 -15.55 4.48
C PRO A 282 -3.63 -15.70 3.83
N CYS A 283 -2.64 -16.10 4.61
CA CYS A 283 -1.26 -16.28 4.14
C CYS A 283 -1.04 -17.50 3.24
N THR A 284 -1.94 -18.50 3.27
CA THR A 284 -1.76 -19.74 2.50
C THR A 284 -2.32 -19.64 1.09
N LEU A 285 -3.11 -18.60 0.76
CA LEU A 285 -3.62 -18.42 -0.59
C LEU A 285 -2.44 -18.32 -1.58
N PRO A 286 -2.35 -19.23 -2.59
CA PRO A 286 -1.22 -19.26 -3.53
C PRO A 286 -1.43 -18.19 -4.60
N MET A 287 -1.09 -16.94 -4.28
CA MET A 287 -1.29 -15.78 -5.16
C MET A 287 -0.31 -15.76 -6.35
N ASP A 288 0.70 -16.63 -6.33
CA ASP A 288 1.59 -16.94 -7.44
C ASP A 288 0.96 -17.85 -8.52
N ASP A 289 -0.10 -18.57 -8.16
CA ASP A 289 -0.89 -19.33 -9.13
C ASP A 289 -1.78 -18.39 -9.94
N ARG A 290 -1.61 -18.40 -11.27
CA ARG A 290 -2.38 -17.55 -12.19
C ARG A 290 -3.89 -17.69 -12.03
N ARG A 291 -4.41 -18.86 -11.64
CA ARG A 291 -5.84 -19.08 -11.43
C ARG A 291 -6.35 -18.26 -10.24
N VAL A 292 -5.56 -18.21 -9.17
CA VAL A 292 -5.87 -17.46 -7.95
C VAL A 292 -5.64 -15.96 -8.17
N GLU A 293 -4.51 -15.57 -8.79
CA GLU A 293 -4.22 -14.18 -9.17
C GLU A 293 -5.36 -13.58 -10.01
N SER A 294 -5.86 -14.33 -10.99
CA SER A 294 -6.96 -13.89 -11.86
C SER A 294 -8.27 -13.68 -11.09
N GLU A 295 -8.60 -14.55 -10.14
CA GLU A 295 -9.83 -14.40 -9.33
C GLU A 295 -9.71 -13.28 -8.29
N LEU A 296 -8.50 -12.96 -7.79
CA LEU A 296 -8.26 -11.84 -6.89
C LEU A 296 -8.30 -10.49 -7.63
N THR A 297 -7.67 -10.40 -8.80
CA THR A 297 -7.49 -9.12 -9.51
C THR A 297 -8.71 -8.67 -10.30
N ARG A 298 -9.52 -9.60 -10.82
CA ARG A 298 -10.68 -9.29 -11.69
C ARG A 298 -11.74 -8.34 -11.12
N TYR A 299 -11.83 -8.24 -9.80
CA TYR A 299 -12.84 -7.44 -9.10
C TYR A 299 -12.31 -6.04 -8.74
N LEU A 300 -11.00 -5.86 -8.81
CA LEU A 300 -10.32 -4.60 -8.53
C LEU A 300 -10.27 -3.77 -9.81
N THR A 301 -10.40 -2.45 -9.67
CA THR A 301 -10.44 -1.52 -10.82
C THR A 301 -9.07 -1.28 -11.44
N ASP A 302 -8.04 -1.24 -10.60
CA ASP A 302 -6.66 -0.95 -10.99
C ASP A 302 -5.88 -2.22 -11.35
N ASN A 303 -4.70 -2.05 -11.95
CA ASN A 303 -3.82 -3.16 -12.25
C ASN A 303 -3.00 -3.59 -11.01
N TRP A 304 -3.42 -4.66 -10.35
CA TRP A 304 -2.77 -5.20 -9.15
C TRP A 304 -1.70 -6.26 -9.43
N VAL A 305 -1.56 -6.72 -10.68
CA VAL A 305 -0.57 -7.74 -11.04
C VAL A 305 0.87 -7.31 -10.70
N PRO A 306 1.32 -6.05 -10.98
CA PRO A 306 2.65 -5.60 -10.59
C PRO A 306 2.89 -5.63 -9.07
N VAL A 307 1.86 -5.31 -8.27
CA VAL A 307 1.92 -5.37 -6.81
C VAL A 307 2.17 -6.80 -6.36
N ILE A 308 1.38 -7.75 -6.88
CA ILE A 308 1.51 -9.17 -6.53
C ILE A 308 2.89 -9.69 -6.93
N GLN A 309 3.31 -9.43 -8.16
CA GLN A 309 4.57 -9.95 -8.69
C GLN A 309 5.80 -9.39 -7.96
N ARG A 310 5.78 -8.10 -7.59
CA ARG A 310 6.94 -7.44 -6.98
C ARG A 310 6.99 -7.62 -5.47
N ASP A 311 5.88 -7.42 -4.77
CA ASP A 311 5.89 -7.25 -3.31
C ASP A 311 5.03 -8.25 -2.53
N VAL A 312 4.28 -9.15 -3.19
CA VAL A 312 3.42 -10.12 -2.49
C VAL A 312 3.91 -11.56 -2.68
N ASP A 313 3.97 -12.02 -3.93
CA ASP A 313 4.04 -13.45 -4.19
C ASP A 313 4.68 -13.88 -5.52
N GLY A 314 5.22 -12.97 -6.32
CA GLY A 314 5.85 -13.36 -7.60
C GLY A 314 7.13 -14.21 -7.46
N PRO A 315 7.59 -14.87 -8.56
CA PRO A 315 8.77 -15.75 -8.57
C PRO A 315 10.09 -15.08 -8.16
N GLY A 316 10.19 -13.75 -8.30
CA GLY A 316 11.34 -12.95 -7.87
C GLY A 316 10.94 -11.85 -6.87
N SER A 317 9.80 -12.03 -6.19
CA SER A 317 9.22 -11.01 -5.32
C SER A 317 10.11 -10.71 -4.11
N LEU A 318 10.02 -9.48 -3.62
CA LEU A 318 10.76 -9.02 -2.45
C LEU A 318 10.55 -9.92 -1.21
N PRO A 319 9.34 -10.41 -0.88
CA PRO A 319 9.16 -11.33 0.24
C PRO A 319 10.01 -12.60 0.13
N LEU A 320 10.11 -13.19 -1.07
CA LEU A 320 10.93 -14.37 -1.31
C LEU A 320 12.42 -14.06 -1.14
N GLN A 321 12.87 -12.88 -1.58
CA GLN A 321 14.24 -12.44 -1.39
C GLN A 321 14.57 -12.26 0.11
N ILE A 322 13.71 -11.57 0.87
CA ILE A 322 13.89 -11.36 2.31
C ILE A 322 13.90 -12.70 3.06
N ASP A 323 13.02 -13.62 2.69
CA ASP A 323 12.99 -14.97 3.27
C ASP A 323 14.28 -15.76 2.95
N GLY A 324 14.89 -15.54 1.78
CA GLY A 324 16.18 -16.13 1.39
C GLY A 324 17.40 -15.55 2.12
N GLU A 325 17.31 -14.32 2.63
CA GLU A 325 18.39 -13.66 3.38
C GLU A 325 18.52 -14.17 4.83
N SER A 326 17.50 -14.86 5.36
CA SER A 326 17.48 -15.33 6.76
C SER A 326 16.93 -16.75 6.87
N SER A 327 17.72 -17.65 7.46
CA SER A 327 17.27 -19.03 7.73
C SER A 327 16.01 -19.09 8.59
N THR A 328 15.85 -18.17 9.55
CA THR A 328 14.67 -18.07 10.41
C THR A 328 13.41 -17.71 9.62
N PHE A 329 13.50 -16.75 8.69
CA PHE A 329 12.36 -16.38 7.85
C PHE A 329 12.08 -17.42 6.78
N GLY A 330 13.12 -17.90 6.10
CA GLY A 330 13.03 -18.94 5.08
C GLY A 330 12.36 -20.22 5.58
N ARG A 331 12.64 -20.63 6.82
CA ARG A 331 11.99 -21.80 7.46
C ARG A 331 10.46 -21.73 7.43
N TYR A 332 9.89 -20.55 7.62
CA TYR A 332 8.44 -20.34 7.68
C TYR A 332 7.87 -19.68 6.42
N SER A 333 8.73 -19.21 5.52
CA SER A 333 8.36 -18.22 4.50
C SER A 333 7.64 -17.01 5.14
N ALA A 334 8.22 -16.50 6.23
CA ALA A 334 7.57 -15.55 7.12
C ALA A 334 7.14 -14.27 6.39
N THR A 335 8.02 -13.72 5.54
CA THR A 335 7.76 -12.49 4.80
C THR A 335 6.72 -12.71 3.73
N ARG A 336 6.79 -13.83 2.99
CA ARG A 336 5.77 -14.21 1.99
C ARG A 336 4.39 -14.32 2.62
N ARG A 337 4.29 -14.97 3.78
CA ARG A 337 3.03 -15.12 4.53
C ARG A 337 2.46 -13.79 5.02
N VAL A 338 3.32 -12.90 5.52
CA VAL A 338 2.94 -11.53 5.91
C VAL A 338 2.40 -10.77 4.70
N ALA A 339 3.11 -10.80 3.57
CA ALA A 339 2.75 -10.07 2.37
C ALA A 339 1.38 -10.49 1.81
N ARG A 340 1.15 -11.80 1.65
CA ARG A 340 -0.15 -12.36 1.22
C ARG A 340 -1.30 -11.94 2.13
N THR A 341 -1.06 -11.93 3.44
CA THR A 341 -2.08 -11.53 4.42
C THR A 341 -2.46 -10.05 4.28
N ILE A 342 -1.47 -9.17 4.16
CA ILE A 342 -1.71 -7.74 3.96
C ILE A 342 -2.44 -7.51 2.64
N TYR A 343 -2.04 -8.18 1.57
CA TYR A 343 -2.72 -8.06 0.27
C TYR A 343 -4.20 -8.40 0.40
N LEU A 344 -4.53 -9.59 0.93
CA LEU A 344 -5.92 -10.03 1.06
C LEU A 344 -6.77 -9.05 1.89
N GLY A 345 -6.22 -8.48 2.95
CA GLY A 345 -6.97 -7.59 3.84
C GLY A 345 -6.85 -6.09 3.55
N SER A 346 -6.14 -5.68 2.50
CA SER A 346 -5.99 -4.26 2.18
C SER A 346 -6.35 -3.88 0.75
N ALA A 347 -6.20 -4.81 -0.22
CA ALA A 347 -6.52 -4.56 -1.61
C ALA A 347 -7.95 -4.02 -1.87
N PRO A 348 -9.03 -4.55 -1.28
CA PRO A 348 -10.38 -4.03 -1.53
C PRO A 348 -10.65 -2.65 -0.92
N THR A 349 -9.85 -2.23 0.07
CA THR A 349 -10.12 -1.05 0.90
C THR A 349 -9.01 0.01 0.82
N TYR A 350 -8.10 -0.06 -0.14
CA TYR A 350 -6.92 0.84 -0.22
C TYR A 350 -7.29 2.33 -0.36
N THR A 351 -8.49 2.63 -0.86
CA THR A 351 -9.07 3.99 -0.97
C THR A 351 -9.95 4.38 0.21
N ALA A 352 -10.23 3.47 1.15
CA ALA A 352 -11.08 3.75 2.30
C ALA A 352 -10.35 4.58 3.36
N ALA A 353 -11.10 5.35 4.17
CA ALA A 353 -10.53 6.15 5.26
C ALA A 353 -9.78 5.29 6.29
N ASN A 354 -10.30 4.11 6.61
CA ASN A 354 -9.68 3.12 7.51
C ASN A 354 -9.03 1.99 6.73
N ARG A 355 -8.11 2.31 5.81
CA ARG A 355 -7.38 1.33 5.00
C ARG A 355 -6.39 0.50 5.81
N GLY A 356 -6.08 -0.69 5.31
CA GLY A 356 -5.00 -1.54 5.81
C GLY A 356 -5.30 -2.35 7.07
N LEU A 357 -4.34 -3.22 7.41
CA LEU A 357 -4.37 -4.09 8.58
C LEU A 357 -3.39 -3.60 9.64
N ASP A 358 -3.72 -3.83 10.90
CA ASP A 358 -2.76 -3.68 12.00
C ASP A 358 -1.89 -4.93 12.19
N ASP A 359 -0.79 -4.79 12.94
CA ASP A 359 0.15 -5.88 13.24
C ASP A 359 -0.54 -7.13 13.82
N ARG A 360 -1.55 -6.97 14.69
CA ARG A 360 -2.25 -8.09 15.32
C ARG A 360 -3.10 -8.86 14.31
N ARG A 361 -3.78 -8.16 13.40
CA ARG A 361 -4.55 -8.77 12.31
C ARG A 361 -3.64 -9.45 11.28
N ILE A 362 -2.49 -8.85 10.97
CA ILE A 362 -1.50 -9.47 10.09
C ILE A 362 -1.03 -10.79 10.71
N LYS A 363 -0.66 -10.79 11.99
CA LYS A 363 -0.26 -12.02 12.71
C LYS A 363 -1.36 -13.07 12.75
N LEU A 364 -2.61 -12.67 12.99
CA LEU A 364 -3.76 -13.56 12.96
C LEU A 364 -3.91 -14.30 11.62
N GLY A 365 -3.61 -13.62 10.51
CA GLY A 365 -3.70 -14.20 9.18
C GLY A 365 -2.47 -15.01 8.73
N CYS A 366 -1.36 -14.96 9.47
CA CYS A 366 -0.09 -15.53 8.99
C CYS A 366 0.66 -16.48 9.94
N VAL A 367 0.38 -16.44 11.25
CA VAL A 367 1.08 -17.26 12.27
C VAL A 367 0.31 -18.56 12.53
N MET A 368 1.02 -19.69 12.51
CA MET A 368 0.47 -21.01 12.83
C MET A 368 0.94 -21.52 14.20
N PRO A 369 0.23 -22.50 14.81
CA PRO A 369 0.64 -23.10 16.08
C PRO A 369 2.05 -23.69 16.03
N GLY A 370 2.86 -23.41 17.06
CA GLY A 370 4.26 -23.83 17.14
C GLY A 370 5.25 -22.85 16.51
N GLU A 371 4.77 -21.78 15.87
CA GLU A 371 5.61 -20.70 15.33
C GLU A 371 5.67 -19.51 16.30
N SER A 372 6.73 -18.71 16.23
CA SER A 372 6.90 -17.53 17.09
C SER A 372 6.34 -16.27 16.41
N PRO A 373 5.35 -15.56 16.99
CA PRO A 373 4.78 -14.34 16.41
C PRO A 373 5.81 -13.22 16.17
N ALA A 374 6.88 -13.18 16.98
CA ALA A 374 7.94 -12.19 16.85
C ALA A 374 8.65 -12.26 15.49
N VAL A 375 8.83 -13.46 14.94
CA VAL A 375 9.47 -13.68 13.63
C VAL A 375 8.68 -12.98 12.52
N PHE A 376 7.35 -13.02 12.59
CA PHE A 376 6.48 -12.38 11.61
C PHE A 376 6.43 -10.86 11.79
N GLY A 377 6.54 -10.35 13.03
CA GLY A 377 6.71 -8.91 13.28
C GLY A 377 8.04 -8.37 12.73
N ASP A 378 9.12 -9.14 12.80
CA ASP A 378 10.41 -8.79 12.20
C ASP A 378 10.34 -8.82 10.67
N ALA A 379 9.71 -9.85 10.09
CA ALA A 379 9.49 -9.95 8.66
C ALA A 379 8.66 -8.78 8.12
N LEU A 380 7.59 -8.39 8.82
CA LEU A 380 6.75 -7.23 8.51
C LEU A 380 7.57 -5.93 8.46
N ARG A 381 8.43 -5.69 9.46
CA ARG A 381 9.28 -4.49 9.50
C ARG A 381 10.27 -4.44 8.34
N ARG A 382 10.88 -5.57 7.98
CA ARG A 382 11.80 -5.64 6.83
C ARG A 382 11.09 -5.44 5.50
N LEU A 383 9.90 -6.02 5.35
CA LEU A 383 9.08 -5.84 4.16
C LEU A 383 8.65 -4.37 4.00
N ALA A 384 8.11 -3.76 5.06
CA ALA A 384 7.66 -2.37 5.05
C ALA A 384 8.79 -1.37 4.72
N GLY A 385 10.04 -1.68 5.08
CA GLY A 385 11.19 -0.84 4.77
C GLY A 385 11.70 -0.92 3.33
N ARG A 386 11.31 -1.95 2.55
CA ARG A 386 11.88 -2.25 1.23
C ARG A 386 10.84 -2.35 0.10
N ALA A 387 9.58 -2.62 0.43
CA ALA A 387 8.53 -2.86 -0.55
C ALA A 387 8.16 -1.58 -1.31
N THR A 388 7.84 -1.75 -2.59
CA THR A 388 7.53 -0.66 -3.52
C THR A 388 6.10 -0.16 -3.39
N TYR A 389 5.16 -1.06 -3.17
CA TYR A 389 3.73 -0.82 -3.17
C TYR A 389 3.10 -0.94 -1.78
N LEU A 390 3.89 -1.24 -0.76
CA LEU A 390 3.45 -1.33 0.63
C LEU A 390 3.59 0.03 1.31
N TYR A 391 2.54 0.46 1.99
CA TYR A 391 2.45 1.69 2.74
C TYR A 391 2.29 1.40 4.23
N THR A 392 2.71 2.35 5.05
CA THR A 392 2.64 2.26 6.52
C THR A 392 2.20 3.60 7.10
N ASP A 393 1.20 3.59 7.98
CA ASP A 393 0.77 4.77 8.74
C ASP A 393 0.47 4.37 10.19
N GLY A 394 1.32 4.84 11.11
CA GLY A 394 1.30 4.39 12.50
C GLY A 394 1.43 2.88 12.61
N THR A 395 0.35 2.21 13.02
CA THR A 395 0.29 0.75 13.19
C THR A 395 -0.35 0.01 12.03
N ARG A 396 -0.72 0.70 10.94
CA ARG A 396 -1.47 0.12 9.82
C ARG A 396 -0.62 -0.03 8.56
N TYR A 397 -0.86 -1.13 7.84
CA TYR A 397 -0.16 -1.50 6.62
C TYR A 397 -1.14 -1.81 5.50
N TRP A 398 -0.90 -1.29 4.30
CA TRP A 398 -1.73 -1.58 3.13
C TRP A 398 -0.93 -1.57 1.84
N TYR A 399 -1.35 -2.39 0.88
CA TYR A 399 -0.87 -2.26 -0.49
C TYR A 399 -1.71 -1.25 -1.26
N ALA A 400 -1.07 -0.53 -2.19
CA ALA A 400 -1.76 0.26 -3.20
C ALA A 400 -1.09 0.06 -4.58
N PRO A 401 -1.82 0.22 -5.70
CA PRO A 401 -1.27 0.03 -7.04
C PRO A 401 -0.16 1.02 -7.43
N GLN A 402 -0.09 2.16 -6.74
CA GLN A 402 0.91 3.21 -7.01
C GLN A 402 2.15 3.00 -6.12
N PRO A 403 3.38 3.12 -6.67
CA PRO A 403 4.60 3.08 -5.88
C PRO A 403 4.59 4.12 -4.76
N ASN A 404 5.10 3.74 -3.58
CA ASN A 404 5.24 4.65 -2.46
C ASN A 404 6.33 5.70 -2.70
N VAL A 405 6.26 6.80 -1.93
CA VAL A 405 7.19 7.94 -2.10
C VAL A 405 8.65 7.57 -1.84
N ASN A 406 8.92 6.57 -1.00
CA ASN A 406 10.28 6.08 -0.75
C ASN A 406 10.89 5.45 -2.01
N SER A 407 10.11 4.62 -2.71
CA SER A 407 10.56 3.97 -3.93
C SER A 407 10.72 4.96 -5.07
N LEU A 408 9.80 5.93 -5.17
CA LEU A 408 9.94 7.04 -6.12
C LEU A 408 11.20 7.87 -5.83
N ALA A 409 11.53 8.10 -4.55
CA ALA A 409 12.74 8.83 -4.18
C ALA A 409 14.01 8.06 -4.55
N GLU A 410 14.05 6.75 -4.30
CA GLU A 410 15.18 5.91 -4.67
C GLU A 410 15.37 5.88 -6.20
N GLU A 411 14.28 5.75 -6.98
CA GLU A 411 14.32 5.81 -8.44
C GLU A 411 14.88 7.15 -8.94
N ARG A 412 14.38 8.27 -8.40
CA ARG A 412 14.87 9.61 -8.77
C ARG A 412 16.33 9.83 -8.36
N ALA A 413 16.73 9.33 -7.19
CA ALA A 413 18.11 9.39 -6.73
C ALA A 413 19.05 8.57 -7.63
N GLU A 414 18.58 7.45 -8.17
CA GLU A 414 19.31 6.64 -9.14
C GLU A 414 19.41 7.36 -10.50
N GLN A 415 18.32 7.96 -10.98
CA GLN A 415 18.31 8.77 -12.21
C GLN A 415 19.31 9.93 -12.15
N LEU A 416 19.51 10.54 -10.98
CA LEU A 416 20.48 11.62 -10.77
C LEU A 416 21.94 11.19 -10.96
N LYS A 417 22.26 9.88 -10.96
CA LYS A 417 23.61 9.42 -11.33
C LYS A 417 24.00 9.80 -12.77
N TYR A 418 23.01 9.97 -13.64
CA TYR A 418 23.20 10.41 -15.02
C TYR A 418 23.21 11.94 -15.17
N GLN A 419 23.11 12.70 -14.07
CA GLN A 419 23.10 14.17 -14.04
C GLN A 419 24.10 14.70 -12.99
N PRO A 420 25.41 14.40 -13.09
CA PRO A 420 26.40 14.77 -12.10
C PRO A 420 26.52 16.30 -11.89
N ASP A 421 26.31 17.09 -12.96
CA ASP A 421 26.38 18.56 -12.89
C ASP A 421 25.35 19.14 -11.91
N ARG A 422 24.12 18.59 -11.90
CA ARG A 422 23.05 19.04 -11.00
C ARG A 422 23.38 18.75 -9.53
N VAL A 423 24.04 17.62 -9.27
CA VAL A 423 24.48 17.24 -7.92
C VAL A 423 25.64 18.14 -7.49
N ALA A 424 26.61 18.37 -8.37
CA ALA A 424 27.72 19.28 -8.13
C ALA A 424 27.22 20.70 -7.84
N GLU A 425 26.31 21.25 -8.64
CA GLU A 425 25.71 22.58 -8.43
C GLU A 425 25.10 22.74 -7.04
N GLU A 426 24.38 21.73 -6.55
CA GLU A 426 23.79 21.75 -5.20
C GLU A 426 24.85 21.72 -4.10
N ILE A 427 25.91 20.91 -4.27
CA ILE A 427 27.05 20.90 -3.34
C ILE A 427 27.75 22.27 -3.34
N GLU A 428 28.06 22.82 -4.50
CA GLU A 428 28.70 24.13 -4.62
C GLU A 428 27.83 25.23 -3.99
N ARG A 429 26.51 25.18 -4.18
CA ARG A 429 25.54 26.10 -3.56
C ARG A 429 25.67 26.05 -2.03
N ARG A 430 25.70 24.85 -1.44
CA ARG A 430 25.85 24.67 0.02
C ARG A 430 27.21 25.12 0.55
N VAL A 431 28.30 24.86 -0.18
CA VAL A 431 29.64 25.39 0.19
C VAL A 431 29.64 26.92 0.18
N ARG A 432 29.02 27.56 -0.83
CA ARG A 432 28.88 29.02 -0.87
C ARG A 432 28.04 29.55 0.30
N GLU A 433 27.02 28.82 0.75
CA GLU A 433 26.25 29.17 1.96
C GLU A 433 27.09 29.09 3.24
N GLU A 434 27.91 28.05 3.39
CA GLU A 434 28.84 27.94 4.54
C GLU A 434 29.80 29.12 4.60
N VAL A 435 30.32 29.57 3.45
CA VAL A 435 31.20 30.73 3.35
C VAL A 435 30.50 32.04 3.68
N ARG A 436 29.21 32.19 3.36
CA ARG A 436 28.42 33.38 3.71
C ARG A 436 28.15 33.49 5.22
N ARG A 437 28.17 32.38 5.95
CA ARG A 437 27.87 32.35 7.40
C ARG A 437 29.02 32.87 8.26
N SER A 438 30.27 32.62 7.85
CA SER A 438 31.45 32.99 8.64
C SER A 438 32.68 33.14 7.75
N SER A 439 33.49 34.17 8.00
CA SER A 439 34.81 34.35 7.40
C SER A 439 35.94 33.80 8.28
N GLY A 440 35.64 33.34 9.50
CA GLY A 440 36.65 33.02 10.50
C GLY A 440 37.64 34.18 10.70
N HIS A 441 38.93 33.85 10.82
CA HIS A 441 40.02 34.85 10.88
C HIS A 441 40.61 35.19 9.50
N PHE A 442 39.94 34.85 8.39
CA PHE A 442 40.41 35.18 7.04
C PHE A 442 39.87 36.53 6.59
N ALA A 443 40.68 37.28 5.85
CA ALA A 443 40.25 38.52 5.20
C ALA A 443 39.34 38.25 3.99
N GLY A 444 39.41 37.04 3.42
CA GLY A 444 38.50 36.59 2.37
C GLY A 444 38.47 35.07 2.26
N VAL A 445 37.30 34.55 1.88
CA VAL A 445 37.09 33.12 1.65
C VAL A 445 36.52 32.95 0.24
N HIS A 446 37.20 32.15 -0.58
CA HIS A 446 36.89 31.95 -1.99
C HIS A 446 36.29 30.55 -2.17
N ALA A 447 34.97 30.48 -2.33
CA ALA A 447 34.25 29.24 -2.52
C ALA A 447 34.31 28.77 -3.98
N ILE A 448 35.10 27.74 -4.26
CA ILE A 448 35.16 27.02 -5.54
C ILE A 448 35.41 28.01 -6.70
N PRO A 449 36.57 28.69 -6.71
CA PRO A 449 36.90 29.63 -7.78
C PRO A 449 37.00 28.89 -9.12
N ARG A 450 36.44 29.45 -10.21
CA ARG A 450 36.55 28.84 -11.55
C ARG A 450 37.90 29.07 -12.19
N SER A 451 38.63 30.08 -11.71
CA SER A 451 39.99 30.38 -12.16
C SER A 451 40.80 31.05 -11.05
N SER A 452 42.13 31.02 -11.17
CA SER A 452 43.02 31.68 -10.22
C SER A 452 42.88 33.22 -10.21
N GLN A 453 42.21 33.83 -11.20
CA GLN A 453 41.92 35.27 -11.23
C GLN A 453 40.92 35.70 -10.15
N GLU A 454 40.04 34.79 -9.73
CA GLU A 454 38.98 35.06 -8.75
C GLU A 454 39.49 35.14 -7.30
N VAL A 455 40.77 34.80 -7.09
CA VAL A 455 41.46 34.92 -5.81
C VAL A 455 42.42 36.13 -5.90
N PRO A 456 42.13 37.26 -5.21
CA PRO A 456 43.01 38.43 -5.20
C PRO A 456 44.42 38.11 -4.68
N ASP A 457 45.41 38.86 -5.14
CA ASP A 457 46.80 38.80 -4.64
C ASP A 457 47.03 40.04 -3.76
N GLU A 458 46.77 39.90 -2.46
CA GLU A 458 46.78 40.97 -1.46
C GLU A 458 47.51 40.49 -0.20
N PRO A 459 48.13 41.39 0.60
CA PRO A 459 48.82 41.06 1.84
C PRO A 459 47.82 40.78 2.98
N ALA A 460 46.98 39.77 2.82
CA ALA A 460 45.96 39.37 3.79
C ALA A 460 45.60 37.89 3.64
N ALA A 461 45.51 37.16 4.76
CA ALA A 461 45.24 35.72 4.75
C ALA A 461 43.87 35.39 4.15
N ARG A 462 43.85 34.47 3.18
CA ARG A 462 42.66 34.04 2.44
C ARG A 462 42.55 32.52 2.40
N LEU A 463 41.33 32.02 2.56
CA LEU A 463 41.01 30.61 2.40
C LEU A 463 40.41 30.37 1.02
N VAL A 464 40.93 29.37 0.31
CA VAL A 464 40.38 28.93 -0.98
C VAL A 464 39.80 27.53 -0.82
N ILE A 465 38.48 27.38 -1.00
CA ILE A 465 37.84 26.06 -0.99
C ILE A 465 37.83 25.52 -2.42
N LEU A 466 38.50 24.41 -2.67
CA LEU A 466 38.63 23.81 -3.99
C LEU A 466 37.34 23.12 -4.44
N GLY A 467 37.19 22.97 -5.76
CA GLY A 467 36.06 22.26 -6.39
C GLY A 467 36.10 20.75 -6.18
N LEU A 468 35.00 20.10 -6.54
CA LEU A 468 34.84 18.64 -6.44
C LEU A 468 35.69 17.86 -7.46
N ASP A 469 36.12 18.54 -8.52
CA ASP A 469 37.05 18.07 -9.54
C ASP A 469 38.50 17.97 -9.03
N ALA A 470 38.80 18.61 -7.91
CA ALA A 470 40.12 18.63 -7.28
C ALA A 470 40.11 17.96 -5.89
N PRO A 471 39.80 16.65 -5.77
CA PRO A 471 39.83 15.96 -4.49
C PRO A 471 41.27 15.71 -4.00
N HIS A 472 41.43 15.60 -2.69
CA HIS A 472 42.68 15.23 -2.03
C HIS A 472 42.66 13.77 -1.56
N GLN A 473 43.82 13.12 -1.70
CA GLN A 473 44.11 11.81 -1.12
C GLN A 473 45.53 11.82 -0.55
N ARG A 474 45.70 11.33 0.69
CA ARG A 474 46.98 11.41 1.41
C ARG A 474 48.10 10.57 0.78
N ASN A 475 47.74 9.43 0.19
CA ASN A 475 48.66 8.50 -0.46
C ASN A 475 48.22 8.31 -1.92
N GLY A 476 48.86 9.00 -2.86
CA GLY A 476 48.57 8.93 -4.29
C GLY A 476 48.64 10.27 -5.00
N GLU A 477 48.21 10.31 -6.26
CA GLU A 477 48.01 11.56 -6.98
C GLU A 477 46.88 12.36 -6.33
N SER A 478 47.14 13.64 -6.06
CA SER A 478 46.17 14.53 -5.41
C SER A 478 45.89 15.73 -6.33
N PRO A 479 44.83 15.67 -7.16
CA PRO A 479 44.37 16.79 -7.97
C PRO A 479 44.23 18.10 -7.19
N ALA A 480 43.82 18.02 -5.91
CA ALA A 480 43.78 19.17 -5.00
C ALA A 480 45.12 19.91 -4.88
N LEU A 481 46.24 19.19 -4.81
CA LEU A 481 47.57 19.80 -4.65
C LEU A 481 47.99 20.49 -5.95
N SER A 482 47.70 19.89 -7.10
CA SER A 482 47.96 20.51 -8.40
C SER A 482 47.15 21.80 -8.60
N ALA A 483 45.85 21.77 -8.27
CA ALA A 483 44.98 22.94 -8.34
C ALA A 483 45.41 24.03 -7.34
N ALA A 484 45.74 23.63 -6.10
CA ALA A 484 46.26 24.55 -5.09
C ALA A 484 47.57 25.19 -5.53
N ALA A 485 48.52 24.42 -6.09
CA ALA A 485 49.79 24.93 -6.60
C ALA A 485 49.60 25.92 -7.77
N GLN A 486 48.67 25.64 -8.68
CA GLN A 486 48.37 26.56 -9.77
C GLN A 486 47.81 27.90 -9.25
N ILE A 487 46.89 27.85 -8.28
CA ILE A 487 46.32 29.06 -7.67
C ILE A 487 47.37 29.77 -6.81
N LEU A 488 48.25 29.04 -6.14
CA LEU A 488 49.33 29.59 -5.32
C LEU A 488 50.36 30.34 -6.16
N GLU A 489 50.73 29.81 -7.32
CA GLU A 489 51.77 30.40 -8.16
C GLU A 489 51.23 31.54 -9.05
N TRP A 490 49.97 31.46 -9.48
CA TRP A 490 49.42 32.37 -10.49
C TRP A 490 48.12 33.06 -10.04
N ARG A 491 47.99 34.33 -10.43
CA ARG A 491 46.72 35.07 -10.49
C ARG A 491 46.40 35.35 -11.96
N GLY A 492 45.60 34.47 -12.57
CA GLY A 492 45.44 34.46 -14.02
C GLY A 492 46.78 34.16 -14.69
N ASN A 493 47.29 35.12 -15.45
CA ASN A 493 48.55 34.99 -16.19
C ASN A 493 49.72 35.71 -15.51
N GLN A 494 49.52 36.27 -14.31
CA GLN A 494 50.55 36.98 -13.55
C GLN A 494 51.02 36.11 -12.38
N PRO A 495 52.34 36.02 -12.12
CA PRO A 495 52.84 35.31 -10.95
C PRO A 495 52.43 36.05 -9.66
N ARG A 496 52.10 35.30 -8.61
CA ARG A 496 51.68 35.88 -7.32
C ARG A 496 52.87 36.39 -6.52
N THR A 497 52.62 37.48 -5.80
CA THR A 497 53.56 38.04 -4.83
C THR A 497 53.31 37.49 -3.43
N TYR A 498 52.05 37.39 -2.99
CA TYR A 498 51.69 37.07 -1.61
C TYR A 498 51.28 35.60 -1.44
N ARG A 499 52.17 34.68 -1.84
CA ARG A 499 51.89 33.23 -1.88
C ARG A 499 51.56 32.67 -0.50
N ASN A 500 52.27 33.13 0.53
CA ASN A 500 52.07 32.68 1.91
C ASN A 500 50.75 33.14 2.55
N ALA A 501 49.98 34.00 1.88
CA ALA A 501 48.68 34.45 2.32
C ALA A 501 47.54 33.47 1.96
N LEU A 502 47.82 32.40 1.20
CA LEU A 502 46.81 31.45 0.74
C LEU A 502 46.90 30.11 1.48
N VAL A 503 45.73 29.61 1.90
CA VAL A 503 45.53 28.24 2.37
C VAL A 503 44.34 27.63 1.65
N PHE A 504 44.35 26.31 1.47
CA PHE A 504 43.36 25.63 0.64
C PHE A 504 42.58 24.59 1.43
N LEU A 505 41.28 24.48 1.20
CA LEU A 505 40.43 23.43 1.74
C LEU A 505 39.94 22.55 0.59
N ALA A 506 40.22 21.26 0.67
CA ALA A 506 39.87 20.27 -0.34
C ALA A 506 38.94 19.19 0.21
N VAL A 507 38.16 18.62 -0.70
CA VAL A 507 37.32 17.45 -0.44
C VAL A 507 38.18 16.18 -0.37
N ASP A 508 37.86 15.27 0.53
CA ASP A 508 38.46 13.95 0.62
C ASP A 508 37.92 13.03 -0.48
N ARG A 509 38.82 12.40 -1.24
CA ARG A 509 38.46 11.50 -2.35
C ARG A 509 37.55 10.35 -1.91
N THR A 510 37.76 9.79 -0.72
CA THR A 510 37.00 8.63 -0.21
C THR A 510 35.62 9.01 0.35
N GLN A 511 35.42 10.27 0.72
CA GLN A 511 34.13 10.75 1.24
C GLN A 511 33.23 11.33 0.14
N LEU A 512 33.77 11.57 -1.05
CA LEU A 512 33.06 12.23 -2.15
C LEU A 512 31.81 11.45 -2.59
N ASP A 513 31.93 10.13 -2.78
CA ASP A 513 30.80 9.28 -3.20
C ASP A 513 29.66 9.28 -2.18
N GLY A 514 29.99 9.31 -0.88
CA GLY A 514 29.01 9.38 0.19
C GLY A 514 28.29 10.73 0.28
N LEU A 515 28.98 11.84 -0.03
CA LEU A 515 28.38 13.15 -0.16
C LEU A 515 27.46 13.23 -1.39
N ASP A 516 27.93 12.73 -2.54
CA ASP A 516 27.15 12.64 -3.77
C ASP A 516 25.83 11.89 -3.55
N GLU A 517 25.89 10.69 -2.95
CA GLU A 517 24.71 9.88 -2.65
C GLU A 517 23.73 10.61 -1.73
N ALA A 518 24.22 11.28 -0.69
CA ALA A 518 23.39 12.04 0.24
C ALA A 518 22.66 13.19 -0.47
N VAL A 519 23.35 13.90 -1.37
CA VAL A 519 22.77 15.02 -2.13
C VAL A 519 21.76 14.52 -3.16
N ARG A 520 22.02 13.40 -3.85
CA ARG A 520 21.04 12.78 -4.75
C ARG A 520 19.76 12.41 -4.03
N ARG A 521 19.84 11.83 -2.84
CA ARG A 521 18.66 11.55 -2.01
C ARG A 521 17.92 12.83 -1.62
N TYR A 522 18.62 13.87 -1.19
CA TYR A 522 18.00 15.16 -0.88
C TYR A 522 17.26 15.75 -2.09
N LEU A 523 17.90 15.80 -3.25
CA LEU A 523 17.32 16.33 -4.50
C LEU A 523 16.13 15.49 -4.98
N ALA A 524 16.18 14.17 -4.80
CA ALA A 524 15.06 13.29 -5.09
C ALA A 524 13.83 13.66 -4.26
N TRP A 525 13.99 13.79 -2.93
CA TRP A 525 12.91 14.20 -2.04
C TRP A 525 12.40 15.61 -2.32
N ASP A 526 13.30 16.55 -2.60
CA ASP A 526 12.93 17.91 -2.97
C ASP A 526 12.08 17.95 -4.25
N SER A 527 12.46 17.19 -5.27
CA SER A 527 11.71 17.10 -6.52
C SER A 527 10.31 16.49 -6.33
N ILE A 528 10.17 15.47 -5.48
CA ILE A 528 8.86 14.85 -5.18
C ILE A 528 7.92 15.87 -4.53
N LEU A 529 8.43 16.68 -3.60
CA LEU A 529 7.64 17.71 -2.93
C LEU A 529 7.29 18.88 -3.84
N GLN A 530 8.18 19.25 -4.77
CA GLN A 530 7.89 20.25 -5.81
C GLN A 530 6.78 19.79 -6.75
N GLU A 531 6.72 18.49 -7.06
CA GLU A 531 5.72 17.88 -7.94
C GLU A 531 4.50 17.31 -7.19
N ARG A 532 4.28 17.67 -5.92
CA ARG A 532 3.23 17.09 -5.06
C ARG A 532 1.83 17.08 -5.69
N GLU A 533 1.49 18.13 -6.45
CA GLU A 533 0.19 18.27 -7.11
C GLU A 533 0.11 17.39 -8.36
N ALA A 534 1.17 17.36 -9.18
CA ALA A 534 1.23 16.52 -10.38
C ALA A 534 1.21 15.02 -10.03
N LEU A 535 1.86 14.65 -8.93
CA LEU A 535 1.89 13.29 -8.40
C LEU A 535 0.62 12.93 -7.58
N ASN A 536 -0.28 13.89 -7.35
CA ASN A 536 -1.48 13.73 -6.51
C ASN A 536 -1.15 13.12 -5.13
N LEU A 537 -0.09 13.60 -4.47
CA LEU A 537 0.33 13.06 -3.18
C LEU A 537 -0.74 13.32 -2.13
N ASP A 538 -1.11 12.26 -1.40
CA ASP A 538 -2.03 12.41 -0.27
C ASP A 538 -1.35 13.10 0.94
N PRO A 539 -2.10 13.56 1.96
CA PRO A 539 -1.53 14.22 3.13
C PRO A 539 -0.55 13.35 3.94
N HIS A 540 -0.67 12.03 3.88
CA HIS A 540 0.26 11.12 4.53
C HIS A 540 1.58 11.04 3.73
N GLN A 541 1.50 10.84 2.41
CA GLN A 541 2.66 10.83 1.51
C GLN A 541 3.44 12.15 1.57
N THR A 542 2.75 13.28 1.64
CA THR A 542 3.38 14.61 1.74
C THR A 542 4.16 14.75 3.06
N ARG A 543 3.55 14.40 4.21
CA ARG A 543 4.23 14.44 5.51
C ARG A 543 5.45 13.52 5.55
N THR A 544 5.34 12.32 4.98
CA THR A 544 6.46 11.38 4.88
C THR A 544 7.59 11.97 4.04
N ALA A 545 7.28 12.53 2.86
CA ALA A 545 8.29 13.15 2.00
C ALA A 545 8.95 14.39 2.65
N GLU A 546 8.20 15.22 3.38
CA GLU A 546 8.75 16.36 4.15
C GLU A 546 9.73 15.91 5.23
N GLN A 547 9.36 14.89 6.01
CA GLN A 547 10.23 14.33 7.05
C GLN A 547 11.51 13.73 6.45
N GLN A 548 11.38 12.97 5.36
CA GLN A 548 12.52 12.36 4.68
C GLN A 548 13.43 13.42 4.03
N LYS A 549 12.88 14.48 3.43
CA LYS A 549 13.66 15.62 2.93
C LYS A 549 14.46 16.28 4.04
N ALA A 550 13.84 16.55 5.21
CA ALA A 550 14.52 17.19 6.33
C ALA A 550 15.65 16.31 6.91
N ALA A 551 15.43 14.99 7.00
CA ALA A 551 16.44 14.04 7.41
C ALA A 551 17.60 13.95 6.39
N ALA A 552 17.28 13.92 5.09
CA ALA A 552 18.27 13.95 4.02
C ALA A 552 19.07 15.26 4.03
N ASP A 553 18.44 16.40 4.26
CA ASP A 553 19.09 17.71 4.36
C ASP A 553 20.11 17.75 5.50
N THR A 554 19.72 17.27 6.69
CA THR A 554 20.61 17.13 7.85
C THR A 554 21.79 16.21 7.52
N THR A 555 21.54 15.10 6.83
CA THR A 555 22.57 14.15 6.40
C THR A 555 23.55 14.81 5.45
N VAL A 556 23.08 15.59 4.47
CA VAL A 556 23.94 16.34 3.55
C VAL A 556 24.81 17.33 4.30
N SER A 557 24.26 18.09 5.26
CA SER A 557 25.05 19.02 6.07
C SER A 557 26.19 18.32 6.82
N LEU A 558 25.94 17.15 7.42
CA LEU A 558 26.97 16.37 8.10
C LEU A 558 28.01 15.83 7.12
N ARG A 559 27.58 15.21 6.01
CA ARG A 559 28.47 14.67 4.98
C ARG A 559 29.33 15.74 4.32
N LEU A 560 28.81 16.95 4.14
CA LEU A 560 29.56 18.07 3.59
C LEU A 560 30.75 18.43 4.49
N LEU A 561 30.52 18.50 5.80
CA LEU A 561 31.57 18.77 6.79
C LEU A 561 32.59 17.63 6.89
N GLU A 562 32.17 16.37 6.75
CA GLU A 562 33.05 15.20 6.73
C GLU A 562 33.90 15.13 5.46
N ALA A 563 33.32 15.50 4.30
CA ALA A 563 33.99 15.43 3.02
C ALA A 563 35.02 16.56 2.86
N PHE A 564 34.67 17.82 3.17
CA PHE A 564 35.61 18.95 3.14
C PHE A 564 36.45 19.00 4.42
N GLN A 565 37.47 18.14 4.48
CA GLN A 565 38.28 17.94 5.69
C GLN A 565 39.79 18.13 5.49
N TRP A 566 40.28 18.35 4.28
CA TRP A 566 41.72 18.48 4.04
C TRP A 566 42.13 19.92 3.86
N LEU A 567 42.86 20.44 4.84
CA LEU A 567 43.48 21.74 4.76
C LEU A 567 44.90 21.58 4.22
N LEU A 568 45.19 22.23 3.09
CA LEU A 568 46.49 22.19 2.42
C LEU A 568 47.17 23.53 2.67
N VAL A 569 48.25 23.48 3.44
CA VAL A 569 49.03 24.64 3.86
C VAL A 569 50.36 24.62 3.10
N PRO A 570 50.68 25.65 2.30
CA PRO A 570 51.99 25.75 1.68
C PRO A 570 53.05 26.05 2.74
N GLU A 571 54.17 25.34 2.69
CA GLU A 571 55.29 25.54 3.62
C GLU A 571 56.60 25.65 2.84
N GLN A 572 57.43 26.62 3.21
CA GLN A 572 58.76 26.78 2.64
C GLN A 572 59.76 26.94 3.78
N GLY A 573 60.51 25.87 4.05
CA GLY A 573 61.47 25.83 5.17
C GLY A 573 62.78 26.56 4.88
N ASP A 574 63.23 26.53 3.62
CA ASP A 574 64.39 27.25 3.09
C ASP A 574 63.89 28.31 2.10
N PRO A 575 64.17 29.61 2.29
CA PRO A 575 63.77 30.67 1.37
C PRO A 575 64.18 30.45 -0.11
N GLN A 576 65.21 29.64 -0.36
CA GLN A 576 65.64 29.27 -1.72
C GLN A 576 65.18 27.88 -2.17
N GLY A 577 64.54 27.10 -1.29
CA GLY A 577 64.02 25.77 -1.59
C GLY A 577 62.62 25.78 -2.21
N ASP A 578 62.17 24.62 -2.68
CA ASP A 578 60.82 24.45 -3.23
C ASP A 578 59.74 24.59 -2.16
N VAL A 579 58.55 25.05 -2.57
CA VAL A 579 57.37 25.10 -1.69
C VAL A 579 56.82 23.68 -1.49
N GLY A 580 56.83 23.21 -0.26
CA GLY A 580 56.20 21.98 0.19
C GLY A 580 54.74 22.18 0.59
N TRP A 581 54.06 21.06 0.87
CA TRP A 581 52.65 21.05 1.27
C TRP A 581 52.43 20.25 2.54
N LEU A 582 51.83 20.89 3.54
CA LEU A 582 51.32 20.24 4.72
C LEU A 582 49.81 19.99 4.57
N ALA A 583 49.42 18.71 4.57
CA ALA A 583 48.02 18.31 4.56
C ALA A 583 47.53 18.02 5.99
N VAL A 584 46.66 18.89 6.50
CA VAL A 584 46.08 18.83 7.84
C VAL A 584 44.63 18.41 7.77
N ARG A 585 44.24 17.40 8.55
CA ARG A 585 42.84 16.97 8.64
C ARG A 585 42.08 17.85 9.64
N LEU A 586 40.95 18.42 9.22
CA LEU A 586 40.08 19.22 10.06
C LEU A 586 39.28 18.35 11.03
N GLN A 587 39.29 18.72 12.31
CA GLN A 587 38.52 18.09 13.38
C GLN A 587 37.78 19.17 14.20
N GLY A 588 36.78 18.75 14.98
CA GLY A 588 36.01 19.64 15.86
C GLY A 588 34.74 20.22 15.23
N SER A 589 34.00 20.99 16.03
CA SER A 589 32.68 21.55 15.68
C SER A 589 32.76 22.96 15.06
N GLY A 590 31.83 23.25 14.17
CA GLY A 590 31.68 24.54 13.49
C GLY A 590 31.43 24.36 11.98
N ASN A 591 31.18 25.45 11.27
CA ASN A 591 31.15 25.45 9.81
C ASN A 591 32.54 25.18 9.20
N LEU A 592 32.60 24.97 7.88
CA LEU A 592 33.84 24.66 7.16
C LEU A 592 34.96 25.69 7.45
N VAL A 593 34.62 26.98 7.42
CA VAL A 593 35.58 28.08 7.55
C VAL A 593 36.11 28.21 8.98
N GLU A 594 35.24 28.08 9.99
CA GLU A 594 35.63 28.14 11.39
C GLU A 594 36.53 26.98 11.78
N ARG A 595 36.24 25.77 11.29
CA ARG A 595 37.08 24.59 11.54
C ARG A 595 38.47 24.80 10.95
N ALA A 596 38.55 25.28 9.72
CA ALA A 596 39.83 25.61 9.07
C ALA A 596 40.59 26.69 9.85
N SER A 597 39.93 27.80 10.17
CA SER A 597 40.54 28.93 10.87
C SER A 597 41.04 28.55 12.27
N LYS A 598 40.22 27.88 13.08
CA LYS A 598 40.62 27.43 14.43
C LYS A 598 41.80 26.46 14.37
N LYS A 599 41.82 25.55 13.40
CA LYS A 599 42.90 24.58 13.23
C LYS A 599 44.22 25.25 12.88
N LEU A 600 44.21 26.20 11.94
CA LEU A 600 45.43 26.94 11.57
C LEU A 600 45.97 27.78 12.71
N VAL A 601 45.10 28.42 13.49
CA VAL A 601 45.53 29.21 14.65
C VAL A 601 46.12 28.30 15.72
N ALA A 602 45.50 27.15 15.99
CA ALA A 602 45.99 26.20 16.99
C ALA A 602 47.34 25.58 16.60
N ASP A 603 47.55 25.29 15.31
CA ASP A 603 48.78 24.68 14.80
C ASP A 603 49.88 25.71 14.48
N GLY A 604 49.60 27.01 14.59
CA GLY A 604 50.59 28.07 14.33
C GLY A 604 50.85 28.35 12.83
N HIS A 605 49.88 28.04 11.97
CA HIS A 605 49.92 28.36 10.53
C HIS A 605 49.13 29.62 10.16
N LEU A 606 48.31 30.15 11.09
CA LEU A 606 47.62 31.44 10.95
C LEU A 606 47.80 32.25 12.23
N TYR A 607 48.46 33.40 12.12
CA TYR A 607 48.67 34.31 13.24
C TYR A 607 47.68 35.48 13.15
N THR A 608 46.80 35.60 14.14
CA THR A 608 45.93 36.78 14.29
C THR A 608 46.63 37.91 15.03
N GLN A 609 47.62 37.57 15.86
CA GLN A 609 48.52 38.47 16.57
C GLN A 609 49.90 37.81 16.69
N LEU A 610 50.97 38.56 16.41
CA LEU A 610 52.35 38.12 16.58
C LEU A 610 52.92 38.74 17.87
N GLY A 611 53.05 37.92 18.92
CA GLY A 611 53.69 38.33 20.18
C GLY A 611 55.21 38.49 20.02
N GLY A 612 55.83 39.37 20.82
CA GLY A 612 57.24 39.74 20.67
C GLY A 612 58.23 38.57 20.67
N ASN A 613 57.98 37.52 21.47
CA ASN A 613 58.84 36.32 21.49
C ASN A 613 58.75 35.50 20.20
N VAL A 614 57.53 35.28 19.69
CA VAL A 614 57.31 34.55 18.43
C VAL A 614 57.87 35.33 17.26
N LEU A 615 57.65 36.65 17.26
CA LEU A 615 58.21 37.54 16.25
C LEU A 615 59.75 37.42 16.22
N ARG A 616 60.42 37.56 17.38
CA ARG A 616 61.88 37.42 17.48
C ARG A 616 62.37 36.07 16.95
N ILE A 617 61.71 34.96 17.30
CA ILE A 617 62.07 33.63 16.79
C ILE A 617 62.02 33.58 15.27
N GLN A 618 61.00 34.17 14.65
CA GLN A 618 60.88 34.20 13.18
C GLN A 618 61.96 35.11 12.54
N LEU A 619 62.26 36.27 13.15
CA LEU A 619 63.34 37.18 12.70
C LEU A 619 64.74 36.59 12.83
N ASP A 620 64.94 35.71 13.81
CA ASP A 620 66.22 35.02 14.01
C ASP A 620 66.33 33.81 13.05
N ARG A 621 65.21 33.13 12.76
CA ARG A 621 65.16 31.96 11.87
C ARG A 621 65.40 32.33 10.41
N VAL A 622 64.71 33.35 9.92
CA VAL A 622 64.96 33.98 8.62
C VAL A 622 65.61 35.31 8.96
N PRO A 623 66.88 35.57 8.63
CA PRO A 623 67.64 36.73 9.13
C PRO A 623 67.10 38.04 8.55
N LEU A 624 65.97 38.49 9.10
CA LEU A 624 65.22 39.67 8.69
C LEU A 624 65.71 40.95 9.41
N TRP A 625 66.62 40.80 10.36
CA TRP A 625 67.33 41.89 11.02
C TRP A 625 68.20 42.66 10.02
N ARG A 626 68.13 44.00 10.08
CA ARG A 626 68.95 44.91 9.28
C ARG A 626 69.88 45.71 10.20
N GLY A 627 70.79 45.00 10.86
CA GLY A 627 71.56 45.51 12.01
C GLY A 627 70.79 45.30 13.31
N ASP A 628 70.69 46.33 14.15
CA ASP A 628 70.03 46.25 15.47
C ASP A 628 68.52 46.57 15.44
N HIS A 629 67.95 46.87 14.28
CA HIS A 629 66.53 47.21 14.12
C HIS A 629 65.95 46.76 12.77
N VAL A 630 64.62 46.80 12.67
CA VAL A 630 63.84 46.62 11.43
C VAL A 630 62.59 47.49 11.50
N GLU A 631 62.25 48.20 10.41
CA GLU A 631 61.02 48.99 10.36
C GLU A 631 59.78 48.09 10.33
N VAL A 632 58.73 48.46 11.07
CA VAL A 632 57.47 47.69 11.13
C VAL A 632 56.85 47.51 9.74
N ARG A 633 56.90 48.53 8.89
CA ARG A 633 56.38 48.45 7.53
C ARG A 633 57.14 47.39 6.71
N GLN A 634 58.46 47.43 6.77
CA GLN A 634 59.30 46.48 6.07
C GLN A 634 59.09 45.05 6.60
N LEU A 635 58.88 44.93 7.91
CA LEU A 635 58.54 43.66 8.55
C LEU A 635 57.25 43.07 8.00
N VAL A 636 56.21 43.89 7.87
CA VAL A 636 54.94 43.47 7.28
C VAL A 636 55.14 43.02 5.82
N GLU A 637 55.91 43.77 5.03
CA GLU A 637 56.22 43.36 3.65
C GLU A 637 57.01 42.05 3.57
N ASP A 638 58.00 41.86 4.46
CA ASP A 638 58.83 40.65 4.52
C ASP A 638 58.02 39.42 4.99
N PHE A 639 56.99 39.60 5.81
CA PHE A 639 56.11 38.51 6.26
C PHE A 639 55.03 38.13 5.25
N PHE A 640 54.73 38.96 4.25
CA PHE A 640 53.72 38.66 3.23
C PHE A 640 54.32 38.22 1.90
N ARG A 641 55.60 38.55 1.62
CA ARG A 641 56.33 38.04 0.46
C ARG A 641 56.96 36.68 0.77
#